data_AF-A0A2T0SRP4-F1
#
_entry.id   AF-A0A2T0SRP4-F1
#
_cell.length_a   1.000
_cell.length_b   1.000
_cell.length_c   1.000
_cell.angle_alpha   90.00
_cell.angle_beta   90.00
_cell.angle_gamma   90.00
#
_symmetry.space_group_name_H-M   'P 1'
#
loop_
_entity.id
_entity.type
_entity.pdbx_description
1 polymer ?
#
loop_
_entity_poly.entity_id
_entity_poly.type
_entity_poly.pdbx_seq_one_letter_code
_entity_poly.pdbx_strand_id
1 'polypeptide(L)'
;MSAPETPGGTGAAADQRAHRLRKLAALHERRALPYRYPTDATAAGLHDRYAGLAPDQRAADRVRVAGRLELVRRQGHLTFATLRDRTGTVQLFVDSSVLGADRHAEFDDVDRGDWLGAEGTVITTRRGELSVCVADFAVLGKALLPPPDPHRGLPDVETRYRQRYTDLEVNERTREVFRIRHTAVRAIRRHLEDRGFTEVEGPVLQSIQGGASARPFVTHHNALDLDLYLRIALELHLKRLIVGGMERVFEIGRVFRNEGIDTRHNPEFTMLEAYQAFADYGDMMDLVEDTVTAAARAALGEDLVVHHGGHDIDLGAAPWPRRRFADMITDVTGAVMHPAMPVEEARAVLDRLGLPYEAGWGPGRLMKEVYDERVQHDVVGPVFCVDYPREVSPLARTHRDDPAYVERFELIVAGFELCNAYSEQNDAVEQLAAFEAEARAKEHGDPEAGDVDLDYVRALERGMPCTGGLGVGIDRLVMLLAGVDSIREVILFPTLRPESGPPPGGGPGGAPRPLVTPTPVPADGGPVTALPDLAPSAHPVPAPPPRAQVRPRTVALLSALTALCGVLQLAVRLPVVHDRIGGGTVDVDPLWVPVAGSVASVVVGLLLLLLARQLARRKHRAWQLVVALFAVGAVAHAVKGPHPVAVALCIAMVVALVGARSAFRAPGDPPSLLRLLHVLPLYLGGVLLFGLTTLWAERARVDPALTPGGALETVLGGLVGLDGPYTYRSAFLARFLPDALLALGVAGLVVLGVLLLRPLAARRPHTGEDWAHASRLVHTYGWDTLAYFSLRDDKSFFFSSDGEAFLAYTYLGGYALVSGDPVGARDSVVRVLDEFLALCDERAWTPALLAVREASMPLYASRGFTSVYLGDEAVIDCRKPLLEGAGHKSLRAAVRRVGRTHRFRLLAEADAPPALVDQLNAISARWRGKAPERGFTMTLSQDVRGAGADPQFLLCVALDERGVPGGFLRLVPAYGPSFGYTLDLMRHDPGAPNGMTEFLIAQTAAALGARGVARLSMNFAVWGRLFADDVEFTPAQRAARWAVGVLNPFFQIRSLRDFNERFHPEWLPRVLAVRRRADLPRVGLRYAGAEGFLTVPGLGSLLVPRAVGGVPAPPDPPGRAAA
;
A
#
# COMPACT_ATOMS: atom_id res chain seq x y z
N MET A 1 21.16 -6.08 54.18
CA MET A 1 22.13 -5.96 53.08
C MET A 1 21.39 -5.42 51.88
N SER A 2 21.73 -4.21 51.45
CA SER A 2 20.98 -3.47 50.43
C SER A 2 21.34 -3.96 49.02
N ALA A 3 20.36 -3.93 48.10
CA ALA A 3 20.60 -4.21 46.69
C ALA A 3 21.44 -3.11 46.03
N PRO A 4 22.20 -3.40 44.95
CA PRO A 4 23.01 -2.40 44.27
C PRO A 4 22.15 -1.44 43.43
N GLU A 5 22.45 -0.15 43.51
CA GLU A 5 21.78 0.91 42.75
C GLU A 5 22.24 0.94 41.28
N THR A 6 21.31 1.26 40.38
CA THR A 6 21.60 1.55 38.97
C THR A 6 22.11 2.99 38.77
N PRO A 7 22.95 3.28 37.76
CA PRO A 7 23.56 4.61 37.60
C PRO A 7 22.54 5.67 37.20
N GLY A 8 22.36 6.70 38.05
CA GLY A 8 21.41 7.78 37.81
C GLY A 8 21.88 8.82 36.77
N GLY A 9 21.29 8.79 35.58
CA GLY A 9 21.53 9.81 34.53
C GLY A 9 20.29 10.67 34.17
N THR A 10 19.08 10.17 34.38
CA THR A 10 17.84 10.79 33.87
C THR A 10 17.34 11.98 34.70
N GLY A 11 17.54 11.96 36.02
CA GLY A 11 17.11 13.06 36.91
C GLY A 11 17.79 14.40 36.59
N ALA A 12 19.12 14.40 36.51
CA ALA A 12 19.89 15.64 36.28
C ALA A 12 19.58 16.33 34.94
N ALA A 13 19.24 15.56 33.89
CA ALA A 13 18.85 16.13 32.60
C ALA A 13 17.44 16.77 32.64
N ALA A 14 16.49 16.15 33.35
CA ALA A 14 15.17 16.71 33.58
C ALA A 14 15.24 18.03 34.38
N ASP A 15 16.07 18.06 35.43
CA ASP A 15 16.31 19.24 36.27
C ASP A 15 16.93 20.40 35.48
N GLN A 16 17.90 20.11 34.60
CA GLN A 16 18.48 21.13 33.72
C GLN A 16 17.45 21.70 32.73
N ARG A 17 16.63 20.85 32.10
CA ARG A 17 15.58 21.32 31.18
C ARG A 17 14.56 22.20 31.88
N ALA A 18 14.13 21.83 33.09
CA ALA A 18 13.24 22.64 33.92
C ALA A 18 13.88 23.99 34.31
N HIS A 19 15.18 24.01 34.62
CA HIS A 19 15.91 25.25 34.90
C HIS A 19 16.00 26.17 33.67
N ARG A 20 16.35 25.64 32.49
CA ARG A 20 16.42 26.44 31.25
C ARG A 20 15.07 26.95 30.77
N LEU A 21 13.98 26.21 31.05
CA LEU A 21 12.60 26.69 30.81
C LEU A 21 12.25 27.91 31.69
N ARG A 22 12.64 27.94 32.97
CA ARG A 22 12.45 29.13 33.83
C ARG A 22 13.22 30.34 33.29
N LYS A 23 14.46 30.14 32.84
CA LYS A 23 15.26 31.20 32.18
C LYS A 23 14.60 31.71 30.89
N LEU A 24 13.98 30.83 30.09
CA LEU A 24 13.25 31.23 28.88
C LEU A 24 11.99 32.04 29.21
N ALA A 25 11.24 31.69 30.26
CA ALA A 25 10.10 32.48 30.72
C ALA A 25 10.54 33.90 31.14
N ALA A 26 11.57 33.99 31.99
CA ALA A 26 12.14 35.27 32.41
C ALA A 26 12.76 36.07 31.25
N LEU A 27 13.24 35.40 30.19
CA LEU A 27 13.67 36.07 28.96
C LEU A 27 12.47 36.70 28.24
N HIS A 28 11.38 35.95 28.04
CA HIS A 28 10.17 36.43 27.36
C HIS A 28 9.46 37.59 28.10
N GLU A 29 9.53 37.64 29.43
CA GLU A 29 9.07 38.79 30.23
C GLU A 29 9.89 40.07 29.96
N ARG A 30 11.16 39.93 29.57
CA ARG A 30 12.10 41.05 29.32
C ARG A 30 12.15 41.46 27.84
N ARG A 31 12.29 40.51 26.91
CA ARG A 31 12.35 40.72 25.45
C ARG A 31 11.83 39.49 24.67
N ALA A 32 11.17 39.75 23.55
CA ALA A 32 10.89 38.71 22.54
C ALA A 32 12.15 38.31 21.77
N LEU A 33 12.20 37.07 21.28
CA LEU A 33 13.25 36.61 20.36
C LEU A 33 13.13 37.32 19.00
N PRO A 34 14.24 37.76 18.37
CA PRO A 34 14.19 38.50 17.11
C PRO A 34 13.96 37.58 15.91
N TYR A 35 13.04 37.97 15.01
CA TYR A 35 12.80 37.26 13.73
C TYR A 35 13.99 37.32 12.75
N ARG A 36 14.87 38.31 12.91
CA ARG A 36 16.09 38.50 12.11
C ARG A 36 17.16 39.15 12.96
N TYR A 37 18.39 38.64 12.88
CA TYR A 37 19.57 39.33 13.39
C TYR A 37 20.49 39.69 12.21
N PRO A 38 20.88 40.97 12.03
CA PRO A 38 21.83 41.35 10.99
C PRO A 38 23.25 40.97 11.41
N THR A 39 23.98 40.28 10.53
CA THR A 39 25.42 40.01 10.68
C THR A 39 26.20 40.68 9.55
N ASP A 40 27.43 41.11 9.86
CA ASP A 40 28.34 41.78 8.92
C ASP A 40 29.76 41.15 8.91
N ALA A 41 30.03 40.22 9.83
CA ALA A 41 31.27 39.47 9.91
C ALA A 41 31.03 37.98 10.21
N THR A 42 32.03 37.14 9.93
CA THR A 42 32.11 35.75 10.38
C THR A 42 33.37 35.53 11.21
N ALA A 43 33.40 34.50 12.05
CA ALA A 43 34.52 34.21 12.94
C ALA A 43 35.86 34.09 12.20
N ALA A 44 35.94 33.30 11.13
CA ALA A 44 37.16 33.20 10.31
C ALA A 44 37.52 34.54 9.67
N GLY A 45 36.55 35.27 9.11
CA GLY A 45 36.79 36.58 8.49
C GLY A 45 37.24 37.66 9.48
N LEU A 46 36.97 37.51 10.79
CA LEU A 46 37.57 38.33 11.84
C LEU A 46 39.02 37.93 12.14
N HIS A 47 39.31 36.63 12.26
CA HIS A 47 40.68 36.15 12.43
C HIS A 47 41.57 36.56 11.26
N ASP A 48 41.13 36.37 10.02
CA ASP A 48 41.86 36.75 8.81
C ASP A 48 42.12 38.27 8.76
N ARG A 49 41.11 39.09 9.09
CA ARG A 49 41.21 40.57 9.02
C ARG A 49 42.08 41.16 10.13
N TYR A 50 42.08 40.55 11.32
CA TYR A 50 42.74 41.11 12.51
C TYR A 50 43.90 40.24 13.04
N ALA A 51 44.42 39.30 12.25
CA ALA A 51 45.53 38.41 12.62
C ALA A 51 46.79 39.15 13.14
N GLY A 52 47.02 40.39 12.69
CA GLY A 52 48.12 41.25 13.12
C GLY A 52 47.83 42.19 14.29
N LEU A 53 46.65 42.12 14.93
CA LEU A 53 46.29 43.02 16.02
C LEU A 53 47.07 42.64 17.29
N ALA A 54 47.91 43.57 17.80
CA ALA A 54 48.73 43.32 18.98
C ALA A 54 47.89 43.10 20.26
N PRO A 55 48.41 42.45 21.32
CA PRO A 55 47.67 42.24 22.58
C PRO A 55 47.23 43.53 23.28
N ASP A 56 46.11 43.46 24.02
CA ASP A 56 45.48 44.56 24.76
C ASP A 56 45.13 45.79 23.88
N GLN A 57 44.82 45.58 22.60
CA GLN A 57 44.42 46.61 21.64
C GLN A 57 42.93 46.56 21.31
N ARG A 58 42.40 47.69 20.84
CA ARG A 58 41.02 47.82 20.33
C ARG A 58 41.05 48.33 18.89
N ALA A 59 40.33 47.66 17.99
CA ALA A 59 40.05 48.19 16.66
C ALA A 59 39.00 49.31 16.73
N ALA A 60 38.89 50.10 15.66
CA ALA A 60 37.80 51.07 15.52
C ALA A 60 36.47 50.42 15.05
N ASP A 61 36.56 49.25 14.43
CA ASP A 61 35.43 48.59 13.79
C ASP A 61 34.48 47.94 14.80
N ARG A 62 33.20 48.30 14.65
CA ARG A 62 32.07 47.67 15.36
C ARG A 62 31.45 46.64 14.44
N VAL A 63 31.29 45.42 14.94
CA VAL A 63 30.85 44.24 14.18
C VAL A 63 29.65 43.56 14.83
N ARG A 64 28.86 42.87 14.02
CA ARG A 64 27.74 42.02 14.41
C ARG A 64 28.01 40.59 14.00
N VAL A 65 28.23 39.75 15.00
CA VAL A 65 28.44 38.31 14.87
C VAL A 65 27.24 37.55 15.42
N ALA A 66 26.93 36.39 14.85
CA ALA A 66 25.92 35.49 15.38
C ALA A 66 26.37 34.03 15.25
N GLY A 67 26.02 33.22 16.24
CA GLY A 67 26.45 31.84 16.33
C GLY A 67 25.91 31.14 17.58
N ARG A 68 26.47 29.97 17.87
CA ARG A 68 26.12 29.17 19.05
C ARG A 68 27.20 29.31 20.14
N LEU A 69 26.79 29.40 21.40
CA LEU A 69 27.70 29.49 22.54
C LEU A 69 28.27 28.12 22.95
N GLU A 70 29.57 27.92 22.74
CA GLU A 70 30.27 26.67 23.09
C GLU A 70 30.73 26.64 24.56
N LEU A 71 31.11 27.80 25.10
CA LEU A 71 31.69 27.99 26.44
C LEU A 71 31.21 29.32 27.02
N VAL A 72 31.00 29.37 28.34
CA VAL A 72 30.66 30.59 29.10
C VAL A 72 31.39 30.53 30.45
N ARG A 73 32.16 31.57 30.78
CA ARG A 73 33.00 31.69 31.98
C ARG A 73 32.69 33.02 32.67
N ARG A 74 32.10 32.99 33.87
CA ARG A 74 31.64 34.17 34.61
C ARG A 74 32.63 34.56 35.71
N GLN A 75 32.95 35.84 35.85
CA GLN A 75 33.94 36.38 36.79
C GLN A 75 33.47 37.73 37.38
N GLY A 76 32.28 37.74 38.00
CA GLY A 76 31.72 38.92 38.65
C GLY A 76 31.33 40.01 37.65
N HIS A 77 32.21 41.00 37.46
CA HIS A 77 32.01 42.13 36.54
C HIS A 77 32.40 41.86 35.08
N LEU A 78 32.98 40.68 34.81
CA LEU A 78 33.41 40.22 33.49
C LEU A 78 32.85 38.82 33.21
N THR A 79 32.37 38.61 31.99
CA THR A 79 32.00 37.28 31.48
C THR A 79 32.63 37.05 30.11
N PHE A 80 33.24 35.88 29.92
CA PHE A 80 33.85 35.46 28.66
C PHE A 80 33.02 34.33 28.05
N ALA A 81 32.70 34.41 26.76
CA ALA A 81 32.00 33.33 26.07
C ALA A 81 32.66 33.00 24.72
N THR A 82 32.49 31.79 24.21
CA THR A 82 32.99 31.38 22.89
C THR A 82 31.80 31.18 21.95
N LEU A 83 31.76 31.93 20.84
CA LEU A 83 30.71 31.89 19.84
C LEU A 83 31.22 31.14 18.60
N ARG A 84 30.56 30.04 18.19
CA ARG A 84 30.83 29.34 16.92
C ARG A 84 29.83 29.73 15.85
N ASP A 85 30.32 30.08 14.66
CA ASP A 85 29.51 30.21 13.45
C ASP A 85 29.88 29.15 12.39
N ARG A 86 29.39 29.30 11.15
CA ARG A 86 29.66 28.36 10.04
C ARG A 86 31.13 28.32 9.58
N THR A 87 31.98 29.22 10.06
CA THR A 87 33.37 29.42 9.62
C THR A 87 34.41 29.14 10.72
N GLY A 88 34.03 29.26 11.99
CA GLY A 88 34.96 29.04 13.10
C GLY A 88 34.41 29.58 14.42
N THR A 89 35.31 29.86 15.37
CA THR A 89 34.99 30.37 16.71
C THR A 89 35.58 31.76 16.96
N VAL A 90 34.91 32.58 17.75
CA VAL A 90 35.41 33.88 18.22
C VAL A 90 35.04 34.08 19.70
N GLN A 91 35.90 34.71 20.49
CA GLN A 91 35.57 35.02 21.88
C GLN A 91 34.68 36.27 21.96
N LEU A 92 33.73 36.25 22.89
CA LEU A 92 32.96 37.40 23.35
C LEU A 92 33.51 37.85 24.69
N PHE A 93 33.87 39.12 24.79
CA PHE A 93 34.33 39.77 26.02
C PHE A 93 33.21 40.66 26.53
N VAL A 94 32.57 40.25 27.62
CA VAL A 94 31.44 40.95 28.22
C VAL A 94 31.91 41.65 29.49
N ASP A 95 31.73 42.97 29.53
CA ASP A 95 32.17 43.81 30.64
C ASP A 95 31.00 44.64 31.14
N SER A 96 30.70 44.53 32.44
CA SER A 96 29.56 45.25 33.06
C SER A 96 29.68 46.77 32.99
N SER A 97 30.88 47.32 32.79
CA SER A 97 31.10 48.76 32.55
C SER A 97 30.78 49.20 31.12
N VAL A 98 30.77 48.27 30.15
CA VAL A 98 30.45 48.53 28.74
C VAL A 98 28.99 48.19 28.42
N LEU A 99 28.53 47.02 28.87
CA LEU A 99 27.18 46.52 28.61
C LEU A 99 26.13 47.07 29.60
N GLY A 100 26.57 47.53 30.78
CA GLY A 100 25.70 47.94 31.89
C GLY A 100 25.34 46.77 32.82
N ALA A 101 25.13 47.06 34.11
CA ALA A 101 24.95 46.04 35.14
C ALA A 101 23.74 45.12 34.89
N ASP A 102 22.57 45.68 34.57
CA ASP A 102 21.34 44.91 34.34
C ASP A 102 21.46 43.99 33.11
N ARG A 103 22.04 44.51 32.02
CA ARG A 103 22.27 43.75 30.78
C ARG A 103 23.39 42.72 30.95
N HIS A 104 24.39 42.96 31.80
CA HIS A 104 25.36 41.92 32.18
C HIS A 104 24.70 40.80 32.98
N ALA A 105 23.79 41.11 33.91
CA ALA A 105 23.02 40.09 34.62
C ALA A 105 22.12 39.27 33.67
N GLU A 106 21.51 39.90 32.66
CA GLU A 106 20.82 39.20 31.57
C GLU A 106 21.77 38.35 30.71
N PHE A 107 23.02 38.78 30.50
CA PHE A 107 24.02 37.96 29.81
C PHE A 107 24.42 36.75 30.67
N ASP A 108 24.58 36.93 31.98
CA ASP A 108 24.88 35.82 32.89
C ASP A 108 23.75 34.77 32.96
N ASP A 109 22.53 35.10 32.53
CA ASP A 109 21.43 34.15 32.34
C ASP A 109 21.58 33.27 31.07
N VAL A 110 22.45 33.58 30.11
CA VAL A 110 22.66 32.73 28.90
C VAL A 110 23.36 31.42 29.25
N ASP A 111 23.07 30.35 28.51
CA ASP A 111 23.61 29.02 28.76
C ASP A 111 24.39 28.49 27.54
N ARG A 112 25.33 27.57 27.81
CA ARG A 112 26.03 26.81 26.78
C ARG A 112 25.01 26.09 25.87
N GLY A 113 25.16 26.26 24.56
CA GLY A 113 24.25 25.80 23.51
C GLY A 113 23.29 26.86 22.98
N ASP A 114 23.09 28.00 23.67
CA ASP A 114 22.23 29.06 23.18
C ASP A 114 22.76 29.68 21.88
N TRP A 115 21.85 30.04 20.97
CA TRP A 115 22.16 30.88 19.82
C TRP A 115 22.11 32.35 20.25
N LEU A 116 23.18 33.08 19.94
CA LEU A 116 23.40 34.46 20.36
C LEU A 116 23.83 35.31 19.15
N GLY A 117 23.28 36.51 19.06
CA GLY A 117 23.82 37.61 18.27
C GLY A 117 24.51 38.60 19.22
N ALA A 118 25.73 39.00 18.91
CA ALA A 118 26.49 39.98 19.67
C ALA A 118 26.94 41.13 18.77
N GLU A 119 26.74 42.36 19.25
CA GLU A 119 27.25 43.58 18.63
C GLU A 119 28.32 44.18 19.52
N GLY A 120 29.49 44.49 18.96
CA GLY A 120 30.61 44.94 19.77
C GLY A 120 31.80 45.43 18.97
N THR A 121 32.81 45.91 19.66
CA THR A 121 34.08 46.37 19.06
C THR A 121 35.08 45.23 19.04
N VAL A 122 35.85 45.05 17.96
CA VAL A 122 36.90 44.02 17.93
C VAL A 122 38.07 44.44 18.83
N ILE A 123 38.53 43.54 19.70
CA ILE A 123 39.64 43.75 20.63
C ILE A 123 40.54 42.51 20.67
N THR A 124 41.74 42.65 21.22
CA THR A 124 42.52 41.54 21.77
C THR A 124 42.53 41.63 23.28
N THR A 125 42.47 40.49 23.97
CA THR A 125 42.71 40.47 25.42
C THR A 125 44.20 40.72 25.72
N ARG A 126 44.54 40.94 27.00
CA ARG A 126 45.95 40.95 27.49
C ARG A 126 46.74 39.69 27.13
N ARG A 127 46.08 38.58 26.79
CA ARG A 127 46.70 37.32 26.35
C ARG A 127 46.84 37.21 24.81
N GLY A 128 46.42 38.24 24.07
CA GLY A 128 46.40 38.25 22.60
C GLY A 128 45.18 37.58 21.96
N GLU A 129 44.24 37.06 22.75
CA GLU A 129 43.07 36.34 22.22
C GLU A 129 42.07 37.32 21.57
N LEU A 130 41.85 37.18 20.26
CA LEU A 130 40.91 38.01 19.48
C LEU A 130 39.48 37.82 19.99
N SER A 131 38.83 38.93 20.34
CA SER A 131 37.53 38.94 21.01
C SER A 131 36.64 40.09 20.51
N VAL A 132 35.32 39.93 20.59
CA VAL A 132 34.35 41.02 20.41
C VAL A 132 33.96 41.55 21.79
N CYS A 133 34.31 42.81 22.09
CA CYS A 133 33.88 43.51 23.29
C CYS A 133 32.40 43.91 23.15
N VAL A 134 31.53 43.18 23.85
CA VAL A 134 30.07 43.22 23.65
C VAL A 134 29.48 44.51 24.20
N ALA A 135 28.86 45.29 23.31
CA ALA A 135 28.12 46.50 23.62
C ALA A 135 26.59 46.29 23.61
N ASP A 136 26.10 45.33 22.82
CA ASP A 136 24.72 44.83 22.91
C ASP A 136 24.64 43.36 22.48
N PHE A 137 23.60 42.65 22.91
CA PHE A 137 23.37 41.25 22.52
C PHE A 137 21.88 40.90 22.42
N ALA A 138 21.58 39.88 21.61
CA ALA A 138 20.27 39.26 21.53
C ALA A 138 20.39 37.73 21.62
N VAL A 139 19.59 37.10 22.47
CA VAL A 139 19.35 35.66 22.38
C VAL A 139 18.51 35.42 21.13
N LEU A 140 18.99 34.56 20.23
CA LEU A 140 18.34 34.21 18.97
C LEU A 140 17.56 32.90 19.08
N GLY A 141 18.00 32.01 19.98
CA GLY A 141 17.33 30.75 20.27
C GLY A 141 17.89 30.12 21.54
N LYS A 142 17.03 29.91 22.54
CA LYS A 142 17.41 29.29 23.82
C LYS A 142 17.52 27.76 23.65
N ALA A 143 18.68 27.19 23.96
CA ALA A 143 18.86 25.74 23.98
C ALA A 143 18.28 25.17 25.27
N LEU A 144 17.13 24.50 25.18
CA LEU A 144 16.46 23.89 26.35
C LEU A 144 17.12 22.59 26.84
N LEU A 145 17.95 21.97 26.01
CA LEU A 145 18.81 20.83 26.36
C LEU A 145 20.27 21.30 26.39
N PRO A 146 21.11 20.79 27.31
CA PRO A 146 22.55 21.03 27.24
C PRO A 146 23.13 20.32 26.01
N PRO A 147 24.05 20.96 25.26
CA PRO A 147 24.78 20.26 24.21
C PRO A 147 25.73 19.23 24.82
N PRO A 148 26.08 18.14 24.09
CA PRO A 148 27.02 17.12 24.56
C PRO A 148 28.35 17.72 25.00
N ASP A 149 29.10 16.97 25.80
CA ASP A 149 30.46 17.34 26.18
C ASP A 149 31.36 17.39 24.91
N PRO A 150 32.14 18.45 24.67
CA PRO A 150 32.95 18.57 23.44
C PRO A 150 34.05 17.50 23.32
N HIS A 151 34.52 16.95 24.44
CA HIS A 151 35.62 15.98 24.49
C HIS A 151 35.11 14.54 24.48
N ARG A 152 33.93 14.27 25.03
CA ARG A 152 33.28 12.94 24.96
C ARG A 152 32.34 12.75 23.76
N GLY A 153 31.85 13.83 23.16
CA GLY A 153 30.92 13.79 22.04
C GLY A 153 29.61 13.06 22.36
N LEU A 154 29.02 12.46 21.32
CA LEU A 154 27.96 11.44 21.47
C LEU A 154 28.63 10.05 21.57
N PRO A 155 28.49 9.31 22.68
CA PRO A 155 29.20 8.04 22.88
C PRO A 155 28.61 6.87 22.09
N ASP A 156 27.37 6.99 21.61
CA ASP A 156 26.65 5.95 20.90
C ASP A 156 26.48 6.29 19.41
N VAL A 157 26.79 5.32 18.55
CA VAL A 157 26.73 5.41 17.09
C VAL A 157 25.28 5.53 16.61
N GLU A 158 24.33 4.83 17.25
CA GLU A 158 22.92 4.93 16.84
C GLU A 158 22.35 6.33 17.14
N THR A 159 22.70 6.89 18.30
CA THR A 159 22.36 8.27 18.70
C THR A 159 22.96 9.31 17.74
N ARG A 160 24.18 9.11 17.21
CA ARG A 160 24.75 9.98 16.15
C ARG A 160 23.87 10.01 14.90
N TYR A 161 23.32 8.86 14.49
CA TYR A 161 22.44 8.77 13.32
C TYR A 161 21.04 9.35 13.59
N ARG A 162 20.45 9.06 14.75
CA ARG A 162 19.12 9.58 15.17
C ARG A 162 19.14 11.10 15.32
N GLN A 163 20.18 11.62 15.98
CA GLN A 163 20.34 13.02 16.29
C GLN A 163 21.48 13.63 15.46
N ARG A 164 21.43 13.48 14.13
CA ARG A 164 22.47 14.01 13.23
C ARG A 164 22.74 15.50 13.45
N TYR A 165 21.73 16.29 13.83
CA TYR A 165 21.89 17.70 14.19
C TYR A 165 22.80 17.92 15.42
N THR A 166 22.80 16.99 16.38
CA THR A 166 23.67 16.99 17.56
C THR A 166 25.07 16.46 17.22
N ASP A 167 25.18 15.42 16.40
CA ASP A 167 26.47 14.93 15.87
C ASP A 167 27.18 16.04 15.06
N LEU A 168 26.46 16.70 14.13
CA LEU A 168 26.95 17.84 13.35
C LEU A 168 27.26 19.10 14.18
N GLU A 169 26.86 19.18 15.46
CA GLU A 169 27.25 20.27 16.36
C GLU A 169 28.69 20.07 16.86
N VAL A 170 29.01 18.86 17.34
CA VAL A 170 30.26 18.57 18.05
C VAL A 170 31.31 17.81 17.21
N ASN A 171 30.92 17.16 16.10
CA ASN A 171 31.77 16.24 15.36
C ASN A 171 32.26 16.85 14.02
N GLU A 172 33.54 17.23 13.96
CA GLU A 172 34.17 17.76 12.75
C GLU A 172 34.38 16.69 11.66
N ARG A 173 34.59 15.43 12.04
CA ARG A 173 34.74 14.33 11.08
C ARG A 173 33.44 14.07 10.31
N THR A 174 32.28 14.09 10.97
CA THR A 174 30.99 14.00 10.28
C THR A 174 30.81 15.16 9.28
N ARG A 175 31.16 16.40 9.66
CA ARG A 175 31.08 17.56 8.75
C ARG A 175 31.96 17.37 7.51
N GLU A 176 33.15 16.80 7.69
CA GLU A 176 34.10 16.51 6.61
C GLU A 176 33.61 15.42 5.64
N VAL A 177 32.99 14.33 6.13
CA VAL A 177 32.38 13.29 5.29
C VAL A 177 31.34 13.90 4.32
N PHE A 178 30.52 14.84 4.79
CA PHE A 178 29.54 15.50 3.93
C PHE A 178 30.14 16.56 2.99
N ARG A 179 31.30 17.16 3.33
CA ARG A 179 32.11 17.97 2.39
C ARG A 179 32.65 17.10 1.25
N ILE A 180 33.19 15.92 1.57
CA ILE A 180 33.66 14.92 0.59
C ILE A 180 32.50 14.53 -0.33
N ARG A 181 31.34 14.14 0.24
CA ARG A 181 30.12 13.80 -0.53
C ARG A 181 29.73 14.90 -1.52
N HIS A 182 29.60 16.14 -1.04
CA HIS A 182 29.21 17.28 -1.89
C HIS A 182 30.21 17.49 -3.03
N THR A 183 31.51 17.44 -2.72
CA THR A 183 32.57 17.72 -3.68
C THR A 183 32.66 16.64 -4.75
N ALA A 184 32.59 15.36 -4.36
CA ALA A 184 32.61 14.22 -5.27
C ALA A 184 31.43 14.24 -6.25
N VAL A 185 30.19 14.38 -5.75
CA VAL A 185 28.99 14.43 -6.61
C VAL A 185 29.02 15.62 -7.58
N ARG A 186 29.54 16.77 -7.16
CA ARG A 186 29.72 17.94 -8.03
C ARG A 186 30.77 17.71 -9.12
N ALA A 187 31.85 16.97 -8.81
CA ALA A 187 32.90 16.64 -9.77
C ALA A 187 32.42 15.63 -10.82
N ILE A 188 31.65 14.62 -10.41
CA ILE A 188 31.05 13.62 -11.30
C ILE A 188 30.15 14.29 -12.36
N ARG A 189 29.23 15.18 -11.95
CA ARG A 189 28.37 15.93 -12.89
C ARG A 189 29.20 16.67 -13.94
N ARG A 190 30.17 17.46 -13.50
CA ARG A 190 31.05 18.22 -14.41
C ARG A 190 31.84 17.32 -15.35
N HIS A 191 32.38 16.21 -14.86
CA HIS A 191 33.14 15.27 -15.68
C HIS A 191 32.29 14.65 -16.81
N LEU A 192 31.02 14.34 -16.52
CA LEU A 192 30.08 13.82 -17.52
C LEU A 192 29.60 14.93 -18.49
N GLU A 193 29.31 16.13 -17.98
CA GLU A 193 29.00 17.33 -18.79
C GLU A 193 30.14 17.66 -19.78
N ASP A 194 31.39 17.69 -19.31
CA ASP A 194 32.60 17.94 -20.12
C ASP A 194 32.81 16.84 -21.20
N ARG A 195 32.25 15.64 -21.00
CA ARG A 195 32.23 14.52 -21.97
C ARG A 195 30.98 14.50 -22.87
N GLY A 196 30.13 15.52 -22.79
CA GLY A 196 28.94 15.68 -23.62
C GLY A 196 27.75 14.83 -23.20
N PHE A 197 27.73 14.29 -21.98
CA PHE A 197 26.54 13.64 -21.44
C PHE A 197 25.54 14.68 -20.94
N THR A 198 24.25 14.45 -21.19
CA THR A 198 23.15 15.29 -20.70
C THR A 198 22.56 14.72 -19.42
N GLU A 199 22.50 15.50 -18.34
CA GLU A 199 21.76 15.10 -17.13
C GLU A 199 20.25 15.14 -17.41
N VAL A 200 19.54 14.07 -17.06
CA VAL A 200 18.10 13.91 -17.26
C VAL A 200 17.42 13.41 -15.97
N GLU A 201 16.10 13.55 -15.89
CA GLU A 201 15.29 13.08 -14.75
C GLU A 201 14.23 12.07 -15.23
N GLY A 202 14.42 10.79 -14.91
CA GLY A 202 13.45 9.73 -15.15
C GLY A 202 12.34 9.65 -14.10
N PRO A 203 11.25 8.91 -14.37
CA PRO A 203 10.15 8.77 -13.41
C PRO A 203 10.57 7.93 -12.19
N VAL A 204 10.43 8.53 -11.00
CA VAL A 204 10.58 7.85 -9.70
C VAL A 204 9.50 6.81 -9.45
N LEU A 205 8.28 7.08 -9.94
CA LEU A 205 7.12 6.19 -9.85
C LEU A 205 6.89 5.52 -11.21
N GLN A 206 7.04 4.20 -11.26
CA GLN A 206 6.96 3.39 -12.47
C GLN A 206 5.76 2.43 -12.40
N SER A 207 5.12 2.11 -13.52
CA SER A 207 3.99 1.17 -13.57
C SER A 207 4.39 -0.31 -13.59
N ILE A 208 5.69 -0.58 -13.75
CA ILE A 208 6.30 -1.92 -13.84
C ILE A 208 7.60 -1.90 -13.02
N GLN A 209 7.93 -3.03 -12.39
CA GLN A 209 9.21 -3.28 -11.74
C GLN A 209 10.23 -3.77 -12.78
N GLY A 210 11.35 -3.07 -12.99
CA GLY A 210 12.40 -3.49 -13.92
C GLY A 210 13.70 -2.67 -13.82
N GLY A 211 14.73 -3.10 -14.59
CA GLY A 211 16.09 -2.51 -14.59
C GLY A 211 17.00 -3.01 -13.47
N ALA A 212 16.53 -3.89 -12.60
CA ALA A 212 17.35 -4.63 -11.63
C ALA A 212 16.57 -5.84 -11.11
N SER A 213 17.30 -6.84 -10.60
CA SER A 213 16.73 -7.88 -9.74
C SER A 213 16.73 -7.36 -8.30
N ALA A 214 15.59 -6.84 -7.85
CA ALA A 214 15.43 -6.23 -6.53
C ALA A 214 13.95 -6.07 -6.19
N ARG A 215 13.60 -6.19 -4.90
CA ARG A 215 12.21 -6.03 -4.45
C ARG A 215 11.83 -4.54 -4.40
N PRO A 216 10.72 -4.10 -5.04
CA PRO A 216 10.33 -2.69 -5.04
C PRO A 216 9.51 -2.31 -3.79
N PHE A 217 9.42 -1.00 -3.56
CA PHE A 217 8.34 -0.42 -2.75
C PHE A 217 7.10 -0.18 -3.62
N VAL A 218 5.93 -0.55 -3.12
CA VAL A 218 4.64 -0.37 -3.82
C VAL A 218 3.87 0.80 -3.18
N THR A 219 3.30 1.66 -4.01
CA THR A 219 2.39 2.74 -3.62
C THR A 219 1.20 2.82 -4.59
N HIS A 220 0.20 3.64 -4.31
CA HIS A 220 -1.04 3.70 -5.07
C HIS A 220 -1.38 5.12 -5.55
N HIS A 221 -1.60 5.29 -6.85
CA HIS A 221 -1.94 6.60 -7.43
C HIS A 221 -3.46 6.83 -7.41
N ASN A 222 -3.96 7.35 -6.30
CA ASN A 222 -5.39 7.55 -5.99
C ASN A 222 -6.28 8.10 -7.13
N ALA A 223 -5.77 9.00 -7.98
CA ALA A 223 -6.54 9.60 -9.07
C ALA A 223 -6.56 8.76 -10.37
N LEU A 224 -5.64 7.80 -10.51
CA LEU A 224 -5.53 6.90 -11.67
C LEU A 224 -5.98 5.46 -11.35
N ASP A 225 -6.26 5.14 -10.07
CA ASP A 225 -6.76 3.82 -9.61
C ASP A 225 -5.82 2.68 -10.03
N LEU A 226 -4.50 2.92 -9.93
CA LEU A 226 -3.43 1.98 -10.29
C LEU A 226 -2.27 2.03 -9.28
N ASP A 227 -1.62 0.89 -9.12
CA ASP A 227 -0.42 0.74 -8.28
C ASP A 227 0.82 1.22 -9.06
N LEU A 228 1.74 1.86 -8.35
CA LEU A 228 3.03 2.31 -8.86
C LEU A 228 4.14 1.77 -7.96
N TYR A 229 5.28 1.48 -8.57
CA TYR A 229 6.49 1.02 -7.92
C TYR A 229 7.46 2.20 -7.80
N LEU A 230 8.10 2.36 -6.64
CA LEU A 230 9.30 3.20 -6.59
C LEU A 230 10.41 2.47 -7.34
N ARG A 231 11.09 3.19 -8.23
CA ARG A 231 12.11 2.64 -9.12
C ARG A 231 13.27 1.97 -8.37
N ILE A 232 13.64 0.77 -8.83
CA ILE A 232 14.77 -0.02 -8.32
C ILE A 232 16.09 0.24 -9.08
N ALA A 233 15.97 0.86 -10.26
CA ALA A 233 17.02 1.30 -11.19
C ALA A 233 16.51 2.48 -12.04
N LEU A 234 17.40 3.14 -12.79
CA LEU A 234 17.10 4.24 -13.72
C LEU A 234 17.03 3.74 -15.19
N GLU A 235 17.66 2.60 -15.44
CA GLU A 235 18.04 1.99 -16.73
C GLU A 235 16.99 2.06 -17.82
N LEU A 236 15.83 1.42 -17.61
CA LEU A 236 14.87 1.18 -18.68
C LEU A 236 14.29 2.48 -19.27
N HIS A 237 14.36 3.59 -18.53
CA HIS A 237 13.96 4.90 -19.02
C HIS A 237 15.11 5.63 -19.72
N LEU A 238 16.35 5.51 -19.24
CA LEU A 238 17.52 6.07 -19.91
C LEU A 238 17.75 5.42 -21.28
N LYS A 239 17.60 4.10 -21.39
CA LYS A 239 17.65 3.37 -22.67
C LYS A 239 16.55 3.79 -23.65
N ARG A 240 15.34 4.14 -23.17
CA ARG A 240 14.29 4.73 -24.03
C ARG A 240 14.71 6.09 -24.61
N LEU A 241 15.55 6.86 -23.92
CA LEU A 241 16.12 8.11 -24.46
C LEU A 241 17.20 7.84 -25.51
N ILE A 242 18.01 6.80 -25.34
CA ILE A 242 18.96 6.34 -26.39
C ILE A 242 18.21 5.95 -27.67
N VAL A 243 17.12 5.17 -27.57
CA VAL A 243 16.21 4.88 -28.70
C VAL A 243 15.61 6.17 -29.29
N GLY A 244 15.34 7.18 -28.46
CA GLY A 244 14.90 8.51 -28.88
C GLY A 244 15.96 9.36 -29.59
N GLY A 245 17.20 8.89 -29.71
CA GLY A 245 18.32 9.61 -30.33
C GLY A 245 19.12 10.52 -29.39
N MET A 246 18.93 10.44 -28.07
CA MET A 246 19.79 11.13 -27.11
C MET A 246 21.05 10.28 -26.88
N GLU A 247 22.09 10.47 -27.68
CA GLU A 247 23.25 9.58 -27.74
C GLU A 247 24.05 9.46 -26.43
N ARG A 248 23.99 10.44 -25.52
CA ARG A 248 24.71 10.44 -24.24
C ARG A 248 23.85 11.03 -23.13
N VAL A 249 23.38 10.20 -22.21
CA VAL A 249 22.51 10.62 -21.09
C VAL A 249 23.00 10.06 -19.76
N PHE A 250 22.74 10.78 -18.67
CA PHE A 250 22.94 10.25 -17.31
C PHE A 250 21.90 10.79 -16.34
N GLU A 251 21.69 10.09 -15.23
CA GLU A 251 20.92 10.58 -14.10
C GLU A 251 21.65 10.24 -12.79
N ILE A 252 21.78 11.21 -11.87
CA ILE A 252 22.18 10.96 -10.47
C ILE A 252 20.91 10.97 -9.60
N GLY A 253 20.28 9.80 -9.50
CA GLY A 253 18.94 9.62 -8.94
C GLY A 253 18.93 8.91 -7.60
N ARG A 254 17.81 9.05 -6.87
CA ARG A 254 17.44 8.13 -5.78
C ARG A 254 16.80 6.87 -6.38
N VAL A 255 17.23 5.71 -5.94
CA VAL A 255 16.59 4.41 -6.18
C VAL A 255 16.17 3.79 -4.85
N PHE A 256 15.17 2.92 -4.88
CA PHE A 256 14.44 2.45 -3.71
C PHE A 256 14.29 0.93 -3.76
N ARG A 257 14.99 0.22 -2.87
CA ARG A 257 14.95 -1.24 -2.79
C ARG A 257 14.44 -1.67 -1.41
N ASN A 258 13.42 -2.51 -1.41
CA ASN A 258 12.68 -2.94 -0.23
C ASN A 258 13.39 -4.16 0.41
N GLU A 259 14.63 -3.90 0.81
CA GLU A 259 15.65 -4.85 1.25
C GLU A 259 16.08 -4.57 2.71
N GLY A 260 16.97 -5.41 3.25
CA GLY A 260 17.52 -5.23 4.58
C GLY A 260 18.39 -3.97 4.72
N ILE A 261 18.57 -3.49 5.96
CA ILE A 261 19.49 -2.39 6.27
C ILE A 261 20.71 -2.95 7.01
N ASP A 262 21.88 -2.84 6.40
CA ASP A 262 23.16 -3.29 6.98
C ASP A 262 24.19 -2.16 6.97
N THR A 263 25.48 -2.47 6.77
CA THR A 263 26.58 -1.50 6.63
C THR A 263 26.79 -1.00 5.22
N ARG A 264 26.33 -1.70 4.17
CA ARG A 264 26.49 -1.38 2.75
C ARG A 264 25.17 -1.07 2.03
N HIS A 265 24.03 -1.36 2.65
CA HIS A 265 22.68 -1.18 2.12
C HIS A 265 21.81 -0.26 2.99
N ASN A 266 21.11 0.67 2.34
CA ASN A 266 20.03 1.49 2.90
C ASN A 266 18.84 1.44 1.93
N PRO A 267 17.57 1.37 2.38
CA PRO A 267 16.43 1.09 1.49
C PRO A 267 16.17 2.16 0.43
N GLU A 268 16.71 3.36 0.63
CA GLU A 268 16.81 4.41 -0.38
C GLU A 268 18.28 4.82 -0.52
N PHE A 269 18.82 4.81 -1.75
CA PHE A 269 20.23 5.14 -1.99
C PHE A 269 20.44 5.85 -3.34
N THR A 270 21.54 6.57 -3.45
CA THR A 270 21.89 7.42 -4.58
C THR A 270 22.71 6.60 -5.58
N MET A 271 22.23 6.51 -6.81
CA MET A 271 22.91 5.83 -7.90
C MET A 271 23.10 6.82 -9.05
N LEU A 272 24.28 6.78 -9.67
CA LEU A 272 24.50 7.32 -10.99
C LEU A 272 24.19 6.20 -11.98
N GLU A 273 23.43 6.49 -13.02
CA GLU A 273 23.48 5.68 -14.24
C GLU A 273 23.77 6.56 -15.45
N ALA A 274 24.58 6.07 -16.39
CA ALA A 274 24.98 6.75 -17.61
C ALA A 274 24.95 5.78 -18.80
N TYR A 275 24.50 6.28 -19.95
CA TYR A 275 24.37 5.50 -21.20
C TYR A 275 24.97 6.27 -22.37
N GLN A 276 25.77 5.58 -23.18
CA GLN A 276 26.44 6.13 -24.36
C GLN A 276 26.17 5.23 -25.58
N ALA A 277 25.53 5.79 -26.60
CA ALA A 277 25.39 5.17 -27.91
C ALA A 277 26.75 5.03 -28.62
N PHE A 278 26.84 4.02 -29.47
CA PHE A 278 28.02 3.61 -30.23
C PHE A 278 29.23 3.18 -29.38
N ALA A 279 28.99 2.84 -28.12
CA ALA A 279 29.98 2.32 -27.17
C ALA A 279 29.72 0.84 -26.82
N ASP A 280 30.72 0.19 -26.22
CA ASP A 280 30.62 -1.12 -25.58
C ASP A 280 31.11 -1.09 -24.11
N TYR A 281 31.12 -2.23 -23.41
CA TYR A 281 31.60 -2.32 -22.03
C TYR A 281 33.06 -1.90 -21.82
N GLY A 282 33.89 -1.90 -22.87
CA GLY A 282 35.25 -1.38 -22.85
C GLY A 282 35.30 0.12 -22.64
N ASP A 283 34.51 0.88 -23.40
CA ASP A 283 34.36 2.33 -23.22
C ASP A 283 33.82 2.68 -21.82
N MET A 284 32.96 1.82 -21.25
CA MET A 284 32.40 2.02 -19.91
C MET A 284 33.42 1.76 -18.79
N MET A 285 34.40 0.87 -18.98
CA MET A 285 35.55 0.72 -18.07
C MET A 285 36.39 1.99 -18.04
N ASP A 286 36.74 2.53 -19.21
CA ASP A 286 37.51 3.77 -19.33
C ASP A 286 36.73 4.97 -18.73
N LEU A 287 35.42 5.03 -18.94
CA LEU A 287 34.56 6.08 -18.37
C LEU A 287 34.50 6.04 -16.83
N VAL A 288 34.43 4.86 -16.21
CA VAL A 288 34.34 4.77 -14.74
C VAL A 288 35.69 5.00 -14.06
N GLU A 289 36.82 4.59 -14.66
CA GLU A 289 38.17 4.96 -14.22
C GLU A 289 38.30 6.49 -14.11
N ASP A 290 38.02 7.19 -15.21
CA ASP A 290 38.12 8.65 -15.30
C ASP A 290 37.16 9.36 -14.31
N THR A 291 35.91 8.89 -14.21
CA THR A 291 34.87 9.50 -13.36
C THR A 291 35.20 9.34 -11.87
N VAL A 292 35.63 8.15 -11.44
CA VAL A 292 36.01 7.89 -10.04
C VAL A 292 37.28 8.65 -9.67
N THR A 293 38.28 8.66 -10.55
CA THR A 293 39.53 9.40 -10.35
C THR A 293 39.30 10.91 -10.26
N ALA A 294 38.42 11.47 -11.11
CA ALA A 294 38.02 12.88 -11.05
C ALA A 294 37.27 13.22 -9.73
N ALA A 295 36.39 12.33 -9.28
CA ALA A 295 35.68 12.49 -8.01
C ALA A 295 36.62 12.44 -6.80
N ALA A 296 37.56 11.50 -6.79
CA ALA A 296 38.60 11.36 -5.77
C ALA A 296 39.48 12.62 -5.71
N ARG A 297 40.05 13.03 -6.86
CA ARG A 297 40.95 14.20 -6.95
C ARG A 297 40.27 15.48 -6.47
N ALA A 298 39.01 15.69 -6.85
CA ALA A 298 38.26 16.87 -6.43
C ALA A 298 37.97 16.87 -4.91
N ALA A 299 37.70 15.70 -4.32
CA ALA A 299 37.32 15.60 -2.91
C ALA A 299 38.53 15.60 -1.95
N LEU A 300 39.64 14.95 -2.33
CA LEU A 300 40.79 14.65 -1.48
C LEU A 300 42.06 15.44 -1.85
N GLY A 301 42.22 15.85 -3.10
CA GLY A 301 43.44 16.47 -3.64
C GLY A 301 44.19 15.53 -4.58
N GLU A 302 45.48 15.78 -4.83
CA GLU A 302 46.29 14.94 -5.73
C GLU A 302 46.76 13.62 -5.09
N ASP A 303 46.58 13.45 -3.78
CA ASP A 303 46.76 12.15 -3.12
C ASP A 303 45.49 11.30 -3.29
N LEU A 304 45.61 10.21 -4.04
CA LEU A 304 44.51 9.32 -4.42
C LEU A 304 44.56 7.98 -3.69
N VAL A 305 45.43 7.84 -2.68
CA VAL A 305 45.44 6.69 -1.79
C VAL A 305 44.35 6.87 -0.73
N VAL A 306 43.39 5.93 -0.69
CA VAL A 306 42.30 5.92 0.29
C VAL A 306 42.48 4.77 1.27
N HIS A 307 42.25 5.04 2.56
CA HIS A 307 42.30 4.03 3.61
C HIS A 307 40.89 3.46 3.85
N HIS A 308 40.67 2.17 3.58
CA HIS A 308 39.38 1.51 3.80
C HIS A 308 39.59 0.06 4.26
N GLY A 309 38.81 -0.41 5.24
CA GLY A 309 38.91 -1.80 5.73
C GLY A 309 40.28 -2.21 6.30
N GLY A 310 41.14 -1.25 6.65
CA GLY A 310 42.52 -1.51 7.08
C GLY A 310 43.54 -1.65 5.95
N HIS A 311 43.16 -1.36 4.71
CA HIS A 311 44.03 -1.40 3.53
C HIS A 311 44.20 0.00 2.90
N ASP A 312 45.36 0.20 2.28
CA ASP A 312 45.69 1.38 1.47
C ASP A 312 45.35 1.04 0.01
N ILE A 313 44.46 1.83 -0.60
CA ILE A 313 43.91 1.56 -1.93
C ILE A 313 44.24 2.74 -2.84
N ASP A 314 45.09 2.51 -3.83
CA ASP A 314 45.49 3.53 -4.80
C ASP A 314 44.46 3.62 -5.94
N LEU A 315 43.67 4.71 -5.95
CA LEU A 315 42.73 5.02 -7.03
C LEU A 315 43.40 5.71 -8.22
N GLY A 316 44.65 6.14 -8.09
CA GLY A 316 45.46 6.70 -9.17
C GLY A 316 46.16 5.66 -10.04
N ALA A 317 46.18 4.38 -9.64
CA ALA A 317 46.83 3.25 -10.33
C ALA A 317 46.13 2.78 -11.63
N ALA A 318 45.45 3.68 -12.34
CA ALA A 318 44.81 3.37 -13.63
C ALA A 318 45.85 3.17 -14.76
N PRO A 319 45.60 2.30 -15.75
CA PRO A 319 44.41 1.47 -15.92
C PRO A 319 44.35 0.30 -14.92
N TRP A 320 43.18 0.02 -14.38
CA TRP A 320 42.97 -1.01 -13.37
C TRP A 320 42.94 -2.42 -13.99
N PRO A 321 43.33 -3.47 -13.25
CA PRO A 321 43.33 -4.84 -13.76
C PRO A 321 41.94 -5.30 -14.23
N ARG A 322 41.89 -5.82 -15.46
CA ARG A 322 40.71 -6.48 -16.05
C ARG A 322 40.92 -8.00 -15.94
N ARG A 323 40.01 -8.71 -15.26
CA ARG A 323 40.12 -10.14 -14.94
C ARG A 323 38.81 -10.85 -15.26
N ARG A 324 38.85 -11.96 -15.98
CA ARG A 324 37.63 -12.70 -16.30
C ARG A 324 37.08 -13.35 -15.04
N PHE A 325 35.76 -13.33 -14.92
CA PHE A 325 34.98 -13.92 -13.85
C PHE A 325 35.37 -15.39 -13.57
N ALA A 326 35.56 -16.18 -14.62
CA ALA A 326 36.00 -17.58 -14.54
C ALA A 326 37.43 -17.76 -14.01
N ASP A 327 38.35 -16.88 -14.44
CA ASP A 327 39.75 -16.93 -14.05
C ASP A 327 39.88 -16.60 -12.55
N MET A 328 39.14 -15.60 -12.07
CA MET A 328 39.13 -15.23 -10.65
C MET A 328 38.62 -16.37 -9.75
N ILE A 329 37.62 -17.15 -10.19
CA ILE A 329 37.19 -18.38 -9.49
C ILE A 329 38.29 -19.44 -9.52
N THR A 330 38.92 -19.66 -10.67
CA THR A 330 39.95 -20.69 -10.85
C THR A 330 41.19 -20.39 -10.00
N ASP A 331 41.62 -19.14 -9.94
CA ASP A 331 42.81 -18.70 -9.20
C ASP A 331 42.65 -18.86 -7.67
N VAL A 332 41.44 -18.66 -7.14
CA VAL A 332 41.16 -18.78 -5.69
C VAL A 332 40.77 -20.20 -5.28
N THR A 333 39.96 -20.90 -6.09
CA THR A 333 39.37 -22.19 -5.71
C THR A 333 40.07 -23.41 -6.33
N GLY A 334 40.93 -23.20 -7.34
CA GLY A 334 41.48 -24.26 -8.18
C GLY A 334 40.45 -24.96 -9.08
N ALA A 335 39.19 -24.50 -9.10
CA ALA A 335 38.12 -25.09 -9.88
C ALA A 335 37.92 -24.35 -11.21
N VAL A 336 38.12 -25.05 -12.33
CA VAL A 336 37.71 -24.56 -13.64
C VAL A 336 36.19 -24.76 -13.77
N MET A 337 35.45 -23.66 -13.95
CA MET A 337 34.00 -23.66 -14.16
C MET A 337 33.65 -22.91 -15.45
N HIS A 338 32.54 -23.29 -16.08
CA HIS A 338 32.04 -22.66 -17.30
C HIS A 338 30.51 -22.67 -17.32
N PRO A 339 29.80 -21.60 -17.73
CA PRO A 339 28.32 -21.56 -17.67
C PRO A 339 27.61 -22.59 -18.56
N ALA A 340 28.30 -23.20 -19.54
CA ALA A 340 27.77 -24.27 -20.37
C ALA A 340 28.18 -25.69 -19.91
N MET A 341 28.86 -25.84 -18.77
CA MET A 341 29.23 -27.15 -18.23
C MET A 341 27.99 -27.93 -17.73
N PRO A 342 28.05 -29.27 -17.65
CA PRO A 342 26.95 -30.06 -17.08
C PRO A 342 26.62 -29.62 -15.64
N VAL A 343 25.33 -29.41 -15.34
CA VAL A 343 24.91 -28.87 -14.03
C VAL A 343 25.35 -29.74 -12.85
N GLU A 344 25.43 -31.06 -13.02
CA GLU A 344 25.90 -31.96 -11.97
C GLU A 344 27.42 -31.83 -11.71
N GLU A 345 28.21 -31.44 -12.72
CA GLU A 345 29.64 -31.12 -12.53
C GLU A 345 29.81 -29.78 -11.80
N ALA A 346 28.99 -28.78 -12.14
CA ALA A 346 28.97 -27.51 -11.41
C ALA A 346 28.58 -27.70 -9.94
N ARG A 347 27.53 -28.50 -9.66
CA ARG A 347 27.13 -28.87 -8.30
C ARG A 347 28.24 -29.61 -7.55
N ALA A 348 28.93 -30.55 -8.18
CA ALA A 348 30.07 -31.24 -7.57
C ALA A 348 31.23 -30.30 -7.18
N VAL A 349 31.39 -29.15 -7.87
CA VAL A 349 32.32 -28.09 -7.43
C VAL A 349 31.82 -27.42 -6.15
N LEU A 350 30.54 -27.05 -6.05
CA LEU A 350 29.98 -26.43 -4.84
C LEU A 350 29.97 -27.41 -3.65
N ASP A 351 29.62 -28.67 -3.86
CA ASP A 351 29.67 -29.74 -2.86
C ASP A 351 31.10 -29.88 -2.29
N ARG A 352 32.12 -29.84 -3.16
CA ARG A 352 33.55 -29.88 -2.77
C ARG A 352 33.99 -28.61 -2.01
N LEU A 353 33.41 -27.45 -2.32
CA LEU A 353 33.68 -26.17 -1.66
C LEU A 353 32.81 -25.93 -0.41
N GLY A 354 31.89 -26.84 -0.10
CA GLY A 354 30.96 -26.75 1.03
C GLY A 354 29.94 -25.62 0.91
N LEU A 355 29.55 -25.25 -0.33
CA LEU A 355 28.60 -24.17 -0.60
C LEU A 355 27.18 -24.72 -0.84
N PRO A 356 26.14 -24.13 -0.22
CA PRO A 356 24.76 -24.50 -0.50
C PRO A 356 24.32 -24.03 -1.90
N TYR A 357 23.34 -24.72 -2.49
CA TYR A 357 22.69 -24.30 -3.72
C TYR A 357 21.26 -24.82 -3.79
N GLU A 358 20.44 -24.17 -4.63
CA GLU A 358 19.08 -24.63 -4.91
C GLU A 358 19.03 -25.58 -6.11
N ALA A 359 18.10 -26.54 -6.07
CA ALA A 359 17.93 -27.53 -7.13
C ALA A 359 17.53 -26.93 -8.50
N GLY A 360 16.98 -25.72 -8.51
CA GLY A 360 16.55 -25.01 -9.72
C GLY A 360 17.64 -24.18 -10.42
N TRP A 361 18.80 -23.98 -9.81
CA TRP A 361 19.86 -23.14 -10.39
C TRP A 361 20.60 -23.85 -11.52
N GLY A 362 20.88 -23.11 -12.60
CA GLY A 362 21.75 -23.56 -13.68
C GLY A 362 23.24 -23.33 -13.37
N PRO A 363 24.14 -23.80 -14.26
CA PRO A 363 25.58 -23.73 -14.04
C PRO A 363 26.10 -22.29 -13.89
N GLY A 364 25.50 -21.32 -14.56
CA GLY A 364 25.89 -19.91 -14.46
C GLY A 364 25.52 -19.28 -13.12
N ARG A 365 24.33 -19.58 -12.56
CA ARG A 365 23.95 -19.15 -11.21
C ARG A 365 24.79 -19.84 -10.14
N LEU A 366 25.06 -21.13 -10.28
CA LEU A 366 25.97 -21.88 -9.39
C LEU A 366 27.38 -21.27 -9.40
N MET A 367 27.88 -20.88 -10.56
CA MET A 367 29.18 -20.21 -10.72
C MET A 367 29.18 -18.81 -10.09
N LYS A 368 28.06 -18.07 -10.11
CA LYS A 368 27.89 -16.81 -9.37
C LYS A 368 28.03 -17.01 -7.86
N GLU A 369 27.35 -18.02 -7.31
CA GLU A 369 27.42 -18.31 -5.87
C GLU A 369 28.86 -18.58 -5.40
N VAL A 370 29.65 -19.31 -6.19
CA VAL A 370 31.08 -19.56 -5.89
C VAL A 370 31.89 -18.26 -5.87
N TYR A 371 31.64 -17.34 -6.81
CA TYR A 371 32.32 -16.04 -6.84
C TYR A 371 31.96 -15.18 -5.62
N ASP A 372 30.66 -15.06 -5.32
CA ASP A 372 30.16 -14.22 -4.23
C ASP A 372 30.73 -14.69 -2.87
N GLU A 373 30.71 -16.00 -2.60
CA GLU A 373 31.10 -16.62 -1.33
C GLU A 373 32.61 -16.92 -1.15
N ARG A 374 33.41 -16.87 -2.22
CA ARG A 374 34.84 -17.25 -2.17
C ARG A 374 35.80 -16.25 -2.79
N VAL A 375 35.35 -15.33 -3.64
CA VAL A 375 36.24 -14.50 -4.47
C VAL A 375 36.07 -13.02 -4.18
N GLN A 376 34.83 -12.51 -4.21
CA GLN A 376 34.56 -11.08 -4.22
C GLN A 376 35.15 -10.34 -3.00
N HIS A 377 35.08 -10.95 -1.81
CA HIS A 377 35.50 -10.32 -0.56
C HIS A 377 37.01 -10.16 -0.38
N ASP A 378 37.82 -10.95 -1.10
CA ASP A 378 39.30 -10.93 -0.99
C ASP A 378 39.94 -9.87 -1.92
N VAL A 379 39.14 -9.19 -2.75
CA VAL A 379 39.61 -8.16 -3.70
C VAL A 379 39.85 -6.82 -2.99
N VAL A 380 41.12 -6.49 -2.75
CA VAL A 380 41.51 -5.25 -2.04
C VAL A 380 41.49 -4.01 -2.93
N GLY A 381 42.33 -3.99 -3.98
CA GLY A 381 42.43 -2.86 -4.92
C GLY A 381 41.29 -2.82 -5.95
N PRO A 382 41.19 -1.75 -6.76
CA PRO A 382 40.21 -1.69 -7.83
C PRO A 382 40.50 -2.75 -8.90
N VAL A 383 39.53 -3.62 -9.19
CA VAL A 383 39.62 -4.67 -10.22
C VAL A 383 38.30 -4.74 -10.98
N PHE A 384 38.38 -4.73 -12.31
CA PHE A 384 37.26 -5.06 -13.18
C PHE A 384 37.13 -6.57 -13.29
N CYS A 385 36.08 -7.12 -12.69
CA CYS A 385 35.62 -8.47 -12.96
C CYS A 385 34.80 -8.43 -14.26
N VAL A 386 35.22 -9.14 -15.32
CA VAL A 386 34.59 -9.09 -16.65
C VAL A 386 34.03 -10.45 -17.08
N ASP A 387 33.11 -10.46 -18.05
CA ASP A 387 32.52 -11.65 -18.67
C ASP A 387 31.66 -12.48 -17.70
N TYR A 388 30.51 -11.94 -17.28
CA TYR A 388 29.59 -12.65 -16.38
C TYR A 388 28.79 -13.74 -17.13
N PRO A 389 28.31 -14.79 -16.43
CA PRO A 389 27.42 -15.77 -17.01
C PRO A 389 26.14 -15.13 -17.56
N ARG A 390 25.69 -15.58 -18.75
CA ARG A 390 24.46 -15.09 -19.38
C ARG A 390 23.21 -15.32 -18.52
N GLU A 391 23.18 -16.42 -17.76
CA GLU A 391 22.07 -16.80 -16.87
C GLU A 391 21.71 -15.72 -15.83
N VAL A 392 22.69 -14.95 -15.35
CA VAL A 392 22.51 -13.95 -14.28
C VAL A 392 22.56 -12.51 -14.78
N SER A 393 22.43 -12.31 -16.10
CA SER A 393 22.65 -11.02 -16.77
C SER A 393 21.60 -10.73 -17.88
N PRO A 394 20.30 -10.62 -17.55
CA PRO A 394 19.20 -10.59 -18.52
C PRO A 394 19.12 -9.34 -19.42
N LEU A 395 19.89 -8.29 -19.10
CA LEU A 395 19.90 -6.99 -19.78
C LEU A 395 21.22 -6.71 -20.54
N ALA A 396 22.21 -7.59 -20.38
CA ALA A 396 23.52 -7.49 -21.02
C ALA A 396 23.58 -8.29 -22.32
N ARG A 397 24.38 -7.82 -23.28
CA ARG A 397 24.53 -8.44 -24.60
C ARG A 397 25.41 -9.68 -24.53
N THR A 398 25.01 -10.73 -25.24
CA THR A 398 25.76 -11.98 -25.43
C THR A 398 27.20 -11.70 -25.89
N HIS A 399 28.19 -12.35 -25.28
CA HIS A 399 29.62 -12.08 -25.54
C HIS A 399 30.05 -12.54 -26.94
N ARG A 400 30.89 -11.72 -27.60
CA ARG A 400 31.28 -11.89 -29.02
C ARG A 400 31.96 -13.22 -29.35
N ASP A 401 32.75 -13.77 -28.43
CA ASP A 401 33.52 -15.01 -28.64
C ASP A 401 32.92 -16.27 -27.99
N ASP A 402 32.03 -16.12 -26.99
CA ASP A 402 31.48 -17.25 -26.22
C ASP A 402 30.05 -16.92 -25.75
N PRO A 403 29.01 -17.50 -26.37
CA PRO A 403 27.62 -17.14 -26.08
C PRO A 403 27.09 -17.62 -24.72
N ALA A 404 27.91 -18.34 -23.93
CA ALA A 404 27.60 -18.69 -22.54
C ALA A 404 27.81 -17.51 -21.57
N TYR A 405 28.58 -16.50 -21.99
CA TYR A 405 28.86 -15.27 -21.25
C TYR A 405 28.17 -14.05 -21.89
N VAL A 406 28.21 -12.93 -21.17
CA VAL A 406 27.81 -11.59 -21.64
C VAL A 406 28.95 -10.59 -21.50
N GLU A 407 28.93 -9.53 -22.30
CA GLU A 407 29.82 -8.37 -22.14
C GLU A 407 29.33 -7.50 -20.97
N ARG A 408 29.58 -7.97 -19.75
CA ARG A 408 29.29 -7.30 -18.48
C ARG A 408 30.54 -7.24 -17.63
N PHE A 409 30.69 -6.18 -16.85
CA PHE A 409 31.67 -6.10 -15.78
C PHE A 409 31.09 -5.51 -14.49
N GLU A 410 31.72 -5.86 -13.37
CA GLU A 410 31.57 -5.16 -12.10
C GLU A 410 32.95 -4.65 -11.66
N LEU A 411 33.01 -3.43 -11.14
CA LEU A 411 34.21 -2.89 -10.50
C LEU A 411 34.16 -3.24 -9.02
N ILE A 412 35.07 -4.11 -8.57
CA ILE A 412 35.20 -4.46 -7.17
C ILE A 412 36.33 -3.62 -6.55
N VAL A 413 36.07 -3.01 -5.39
CA VAL A 413 37.05 -2.29 -4.58
C VAL A 413 36.80 -2.62 -3.11
N ALA A 414 37.83 -2.89 -2.32
CA ALA A 414 37.71 -3.20 -0.89
C ALA A 414 36.66 -4.30 -0.54
N GLY A 415 36.56 -5.34 -1.39
CA GLY A 415 35.65 -6.46 -1.19
C GLY A 415 34.15 -6.12 -1.39
N PHE A 416 33.84 -5.05 -2.11
CA PHE A 416 32.47 -4.71 -2.55
C PHE A 416 32.41 -4.16 -3.98
N GLU A 417 31.26 -4.40 -4.62
CA GLU A 417 30.87 -3.84 -5.92
C GLU A 417 30.65 -2.31 -5.81
N LEU A 418 31.41 -1.54 -6.60
CA LEU A 418 31.31 -0.09 -6.72
C LEU A 418 30.46 0.32 -7.93
N CYS A 419 30.55 -0.43 -9.03
CA CYS A 419 29.73 -0.26 -10.23
C CYS A 419 29.43 -1.59 -10.93
N ASN A 420 28.38 -1.59 -11.74
CA ASN A 420 27.97 -2.66 -12.65
C ASN A 420 27.66 -2.03 -14.01
N ALA A 421 28.14 -2.63 -15.11
CA ALA A 421 28.11 -2.03 -16.43
C ALA A 421 28.20 -3.09 -17.53
N TYR A 422 27.66 -2.82 -18.71
CA TYR A 422 27.60 -3.80 -19.80
C TYR A 422 27.45 -3.17 -21.19
N SER A 423 27.81 -3.95 -22.21
CA SER A 423 27.36 -3.74 -23.58
C SER A 423 25.88 -4.09 -23.63
N GLU A 424 25.06 -3.15 -24.08
CA GLU A 424 23.62 -3.25 -23.87
C GLU A 424 22.92 -4.24 -24.78
N GLN A 425 22.01 -5.03 -24.21
CA GLN A 425 21.13 -5.87 -25.01
C GLN A 425 20.16 -4.99 -25.80
N ASN A 426 20.36 -4.95 -27.13
CA ASN A 426 19.56 -4.17 -28.06
C ASN A 426 18.73 -5.02 -29.04
N ASP A 427 18.84 -6.35 -28.98
CA ASP A 427 17.92 -7.25 -29.69
C ASP A 427 16.61 -7.39 -28.89
N ALA A 428 15.52 -6.86 -29.44
CA ALA A 428 14.20 -6.90 -28.83
C ALA A 428 13.66 -8.33 -28.63
N VAL A 429 14.07 -9.30 -29.48
CA VAL A 429 13.63 -10.69 -29.41
C VAL A 429 14.38 -11.42 -28.30
N GLU A 430 15.70 -11.24 -28.19
CA GLU A 430 16.47 -11.78 -27.05
C GLU A 430 15.99 -11.17 -25.73
N GLN A 431 15.74 -9.85 -25.71
CA GLN A 431 15.28 -9.16 -24.51
C GLN A 431 13.89 -9.62 -24.03
N LEU A 432 12.95 -9.83 -24.96
CA LEU A 432 11.64 -10.37 -24.63
C LEU A 432 11.76 -11.78 -24.04
N ALA A 433 12.59 -12.64 -24.64
CA ALA A 433 12.82 -13.99 -24.14
C ALA A 433 13.44 -14.01 -22.72
N ALA A 434 14.31 -13.05 -22.42
CA ALA A 434 14.88 -12.85 -21.08
C ALA A 434 13.82 -12.41 -20.06
N PHE A 435 13.00 -11.40 -20.38
CA PHE A 435 11.89 -10.97 -19.51
C PHE A 435 10.85 -12.07 -19.28
N GLU A 436 10.54 -12.88 -20.29
CA GLU A 436 9.66 -14.03 -20.08
C GLU A 436 10.29 -15.09 -19.15
N ALA A 437 11.62 -15.22 -19.13
CA ALA A 437 12.31 -16.12 -18.22
C ALA A 437 12.26 -15.60 -16.77
N GLU A 438 12.47 -14.30 -16.55
CA GLU A 438 12.27 -13.66 -15.25
C GLU A 438 10.82 -13.78 -14.77
N ALA A 439 9.84 -13.47 -15.61
CA ALA A 439 8.42 -13.60 -15.25
C ALA A 439 8.06 -15.06 -14.90
N ARG A 440 8.63 -16.06 -15.59
CA ARG A 440 8.50 -17.47 -15.20
C ARG A 440 9.17 -17.77 -13.85
N ALA A 441 10.36 -17.24 -13.56
CA ALA A 441 10.99 -17.38 -12.23
C ALA A 441 10.12 -16.78 -11.11
N LYS A 442 9.53 -15.61 -11.36
CA LYS A 442 8.57 -14.94 -10.47
C LYS A 442 7.33 -15.79 -10.17
N GLU A 443 6.75 -16.42 -11.19
CA GLU A 443 5.62 -17.37 -11.02
C GLU A 443 6.00 -18.60 -10.18
N HIS A 444 7.26 -19.03 -10.22
CA HIS A 444 7.79 -20.15 -9.43
C HIS A 444 8.21 -19.76 -8.01
N GLY A 445 8.23 -18.47 -7.67
CA GLY A 445 8.37 -17.98 -6.30
C GLY A 445 9.53 -17.02 -6.05
N ASP A 446 10.29 -16.63 -7.08
CA ASP A 446 11.33 -15.60 -6.97
C ASP A 446 10.70 -14.21 -6.72
N PRO A 447 10.98 -13.54 -5.57
CA PRO A 447 10.41 -12.24 -5.25
C PRO A 447 11.19 -11.04 -5.85
N GLU A 448 12.38 -11.27 -6.42
CA GLU A 448 13.27 -10.26 -6.98
C GLU A 448 13.17 -10.17 -8.51
N ALA A 449 12.71 -11.24 -9.16
CA ALA A 449 12.46 -11.31 -10.60
C ALA A 449 11.45 -10.26 -11.12
N GLY A 450 11.77 -9.69 -12.29
CA GLY A 450 11.00 -8.65 -12.96
C GLY A 450 9.67 -9.10 -13.58
N ASP A 451 8.87 -8.12 -14.01
CA ASP A 451 7.71 -8.35 -14.88
C ASP A 451 8.05 -7.99 -16.34
N VAL A 452 7.31 -8.52 -17.31
CA VAL A 452 7.56 -8.24 -18.74
C VAL A 452 7.18 -6.80 -19.11
N ASP A 453 8.18 -5.91 -19.26
CA ASP A 453 7.98 -4.54 -19.77
C ASP A 453 7.81 -4.55 -21.31
N LEU A 454 6.57 -4.76 -21.76
CA LEU A 454 6.17 -4.70 -23.17
C LEU A 454 6.27 -3.30 -23.80
N ASP A 455 6.46 -2.23 -23.02
CA ASP A 455 6.72 -0.89 -23.56
C ASP A 455 8.21 -0.71 -23.85
N TYR A 456 9.09 -1.21 -22.97
CA TYR A 456 10.53 -1.24 -23.21
C TYR A 456 10.89 -2.13 -24.42
N VAL A 457 10.30 -3.32 -24.53
CA VAL A 457 10.48 -4.17 -25.73
C VAL A 457 10.04 -3.42 -26.99
N ARG A 458 8.90 -2.71 -26.96
CA ARG A 458 8.41 -1.88 -28.08
C ARG A 458 9.35 -0.71 -28.41
N ALA A 459 10.11 -0.19 -27.43
CA ALA A 459 11.14 0.79 -27.68
C ALA A 459 12.34 0.15 -28.41
N LEU A 460 12.81 -1.02 -27.96
CA LEU A 460 13.86 -1.77 -28.68
C LEU A 460 13.44 -2.17 -30.11
N GLU A 461 12.17 -2.48 -30.36
CA GLU A 461 11.61 -2.71 -31.70
C GLU A 461 11.71 -1.47 -32.63
N ARG A 462 11.94 -0.26 -32.10
CA ARG A 462 12.26 0.94 -32.91
C ARG A 462 13.73 1.03 -33.32
N GLY A 463 14.57 0.16 -32.76
CA GLY A 463 16.02 0.14 -32.94
C GLY A 463 16.73 0.95 -31.86
N MET A 464 17.36 0.27 -30.91
CA MET A 464 18.39 0.86 -30.06
C MET A 464 19.77 0.64 -30.71
N PRO A 465 20.62 1.67 -30.88
CA PRO A 465 22.00 1.47 -31.34
C PRO A 465 22.78 0.58 -30.36
N CYS A 466 23.94 0.07 -30.80
CA CYS A 466 24.91 -0.45 -29.83
C CYS A 466 25.19 0.63 -28.78
N THR A 467 25.19 0.25 -27.51
CA THR A 467 25.20 1.20 -26.39
C THR A 467 26.03 0.55 -25.28
N GLY A 468 26.82 1.35 -24.57
CA GLY A 468 27.40 0.97 -23.29
C GLY A 468 26.61 1.66 -22.17
N GLY A 469 26.28 0.94 -21.10
CA GLY A 469 25.66 1.50 -19.90
C GLY A 469 26.47 1.20 -18.65
N LEU A 470 26.38 2.11 -17.68
CA LEU A 470 27.17 2.13 -16.45
C LEU A 470 26.28 2.57 -15.28
N GLY A 471 26.19 1.75 -14.23
CA GLY A 471 25.59 2.10 -12.94
C GLY A 471 26.62 2.15 -11.81
N VAL A 472 26.71 3.27 -11.09
CA VAL A 472 27.67 3.49 -9.98
C VAL A 472 26.94 3.82 -8.68
N GLY A 473 27.24 3.08 -7.61
CA GLY A 473 26.72 3.33 -6.26
C GLY A 473 27.40 4.55 -5.63
N ILE A 474 26.81 5.74 -5.76
CA ILE A 474 27.38 7.01 -5.26
C ILE A 474 27.63 6.96 -3.74
N ASP A 475 26.75 6.32 -2.98
CA ASP A 475 26.95 6.16 -1.53
C ASP A 475 28.16 5.26 -1.21
N ARG A 476 28.37 4.16 -1.95
CA ARG A 476 29.54 3.27 -1.81
C ARG A 476 30.84 3.98 -2.24
N LEU A 477 30.80 4.80 -3.30
CA LEU A 477 31.93 5.66 -3.70
C LEU A 477 32.31 6.63 -2.57
N VAL A 478 31.33 7.27 -1.95
CA VAL A 478 31.60 8.22 -0.86
C VAL A 478 32.08 7.49 0.40
N MET A 479 31.65 6.25 0.67
CA MET A 479 32.21 5.42 1.75
C MET A 479 33.70 5.13 1.54
N LEU A 480 34.09 4.81 0.29
CA LEU A 480 35.47 4.58 -0.11
C LEU A 480 36.31 5.86 0.03
N LEU A 481 35.90 6.96 -0.61
CA LEU A 481 36.62 8.24 -0.56
C LEU A 481 36.70 8.84 0.85
N ALA A 482 35.68 8.64 1.68
CA ALA A 482 35.69 9.11 3.05
C ALA A 482 36.41 8.16 4.01
N GLY A 483 36.76 6.92 3.62
CA GLY A 483 37.34 5.92 4.51
C GLY A 483 36.41 5.58 5.68
N VAL A 484 35.16 5.19 5.40
CA VAL A 484 34.17 4.81 6.41
C VAL A 484 33.47 3.50 6.05
N ASP A 485 33.37 2.57 7.01
CA ASP A 485 32.90 1.20 6.77
C ASP A 485 31.35 1.07 6.73
N SER A 486 30.60 2.18 6.90
CA SER A 486 29.13 2.16 6.91
C SER A 486 28.49 3.26 6.05
N ILE A 487 27.54 2.86 5.22
CA ILE A 487 26.68 3.73 4.40
C ILE A 487 25.89 4.74 5.25
N ARG A 488 25.64 4.42 6.53
CA ARG A 488 24.95 5.30 7.48
C ARG A 488 25.81 6.49 7.93
N GLU A 489 27.13 6.44 7.75
CA GLU A 489 28.02 7.59 7.98
C GLU A 489 27.89 8.61 6.83
N VAL A 490 27.71 8.15 5.58
CA VAL A 490 27.66 9.02 4.38
C VAL A 490 26.26 9.50 3.99
N ILE A 491 25.22 9.06 4.69
CA ILE A 491 23.84 9.54 4.58
C ILE A 491 23.52 10.43 5.80
N LEU A 492 23.01 11.64 5.57
CA LEU A 492 22.68 12.59 6.65
C LEU A 492 21.66 11.99 7.63
N PHE A 493 20.56 11.47 7.07
CA PHE A 493 19.45 10.88 7.81
C PHE A 493 19.20 9.46 7.28
N PRO A 494 19.98 8.45 7.72
CA PRO A 494 19.76 7.07 7.30
C PRO A 494 18.44 6.54 7.89
N THR A 495 17.90 5.47 7.30
CA THR A 495 16.64 4.89 7.78
C THR A 495 16.86 4.14 9.09
N LEU A 496 16.12 4.52 10.14
CA LEU A 496 16.25 3.97 11.50
C LEU A 496 14.87 3.53 12.04
N ARG A 497 14.87 2.56 12.97
CA ARG A 497 13.65 2.15 13.68
C ARG A 497 13.15 3.28 14.59
N PRO A 498 11.85 3.61 14.66
CA PRO A 498 11.35 4.66 15.56
C PRO A 498 11.69 4.42 17.04
N GLU A 499 11.93 5.49 17.82
CA GLU A 499 12.15 5.40 19.28
C GLU A 499 10.85 5.14 20.06
N SER A 500 9.75 5.72 19.57
CA SER A 500 8.37 5.49 20.01
C SER A 500 7.42 5.89 18.86
N GLY A 501 6.18 5.38 18.85
CA GLY A 501 5.24 5.60 17.75
C GLY A 501 4.88 7.09 17.52
N PRO A 502 4.66 7.56 16.27
CA PRO A 502 4.57 8.99 15.95
C PRO A 502 3.16 9.59 15.84
N PRO A 503 3.00 10.88 16.20
CA PRO A 503 1.98 11.85 15.82
C PRO A 503 1.23 11.81 14.47
N PRO A 504 0.01 11.23 14.31
CA PRO A 504 -1.03 11.86 13.51
C PRO A 504 -1.55 13.10 14.26
N GLY A 505 -1.80 14.18 13.54
CA GLY A 505 -2.28 15.44 14.11
C GLY A 505 -3.79 15.60 14.11
N GLY A 506 -4.28 16.58 14.88
CA GLY A 506 -5.68 17.01 14.87
C GLY A 506 -5.86 18.45 14.34
N GLY A 507 -7.09 18.75 13.90
CA GLY A 507 -7.63 20.10 13.78
C GLY A 507 -8.38 20.54 15.06
N PRO A 508 -8.73 21.82 15.22
CA PRO A 508 -9.02 22.38 16.54
C PRO A 508 -10.50 22.35 16.95
N GLY A 509 -10.80 22.03 18.22
CA GLY A 509 -12.06 22.48 18.83
C GLY A 509 -12.80 21.60 19.84
N GLY A 510 -12.17 20.69 20.59
CA GLY A 510 -12.88 19.99 21.68
C GLY A 510 -12.02 19.01 22.45
N ALA A 511 -11.97 19.14 23.79
CA ALA A 511 -11.20 18.22 24.63
C ALA A 511 -11.91 16.86 24.74
N PRO A 512 -11.25 15.72 24.41
CA PRO A 512 -11.83 14.40 24.61
C PRO A 512 -12.05 14.09 26.10
N ARG A 513 -13.19 13.49 26.45
CA ARG A 513 -13.39 12.84 27.75
C ARG A 513 -12.45 11.63 27.87
N PRO A 514 -11.99 11.25 29.08
CA PRO A 514 -11.10 10.12 29.26
C PRO A 514 -11.73 8.80 28.79
N LEU A 515 -10.92 7.98 28.11
CA LEU A 515 -11.28 6.65 27.64
C LEU A 515 -11.52 5.72 28.84
N VAL A 516 -12.61 4.96 28.82
CA VAL A 516 -12.92 3.96 29.85
C VAL A 516 -12.11 2.70 29.56
N THR A 517 -11.20 2.32 30.46
CA THR A 517 -10.54 1.02 30.41
C THR A 517 -11.55 -0.11 30.71
N PRO A 518 -11.42 -1.30 30.08
CA PRO A 518 -12.32 -2.42 30.35
C PRO A 518 -12.38 -2.74 31.84
N THR A 519 -13.58 -2.68 32.43
CA THR A 519 -13.76 -2.77 33.88
C THR A 519 -13.46 -4.19 34.38
N PRO A 520 -12.44 -4.40 35.23
CA PRO A 520 -12.31 -5.67 35.94
C PRO A 520 -13.50 -5.81 36.92
N VAL A 521 -14.21 -6.93 36.84
CA VAL A 521 -15.37 -7.20 37.71
C VAL A 521 -14.88 -7.42 39.15
N PRO A 522 -15.59 -6.95 40.20
CA PRO A 522 -15.26 -7.25 41.59
C PRO A 522 -15.11 -8.75 41.87
N ALA A 523 -14.24 -9.11 42.82
CA ALA A 523 -13.91 -10.50 43.14
C ALA A 523 -15.09 -11.31 43.72
N ASP A 524 -16.17 -10.64 44.14
CA ASP A 524 -17.37 -11.27 44.67
C ASP A 524 -18.25 -11.80 43.52
N GLY A 525 -18.24 -13.13 43.34
CA GLY A 525 -18.79 -13.84 42.18
C GLY A 525 -20.32 -13.81 42.02
N GLY A 526 -20.91 -12.62 41.85
CA GLY A 526 -22.30 -12.43 41.48
C GLY A 526 -22.64 -13.01 40.10
N PRO A 527 -23.93 -13.31 39.83
CA PRO A 527 -24.35 -13.77 38.52
C PRO A 527 -24.07 -12.70 37.46
N VAL A 528 -23.52 -13.12 36.32
CA VAL A 528 -23.35 -12.24 35.14
C VAL A 528 -24.73 -11.71 34.77
N THR A 529 -24.88 -10.39 34.74
CA THR A 529 -26.14 -9.76 34.39
C THR A 529 -26.52 -10.21 32.97
N ALA A 530 -27.75 -10.71 32.80
CA ALA A 530 -28.27 -10.95 31.46
C ALA A 530 -28.21 -9.65 30.66
N LEU A 531 -27.89 -9.75 29.36
CA LEU A 531 -27.85 -8.59 28.48
C LEU A 531 -29.18 -7.83 28.57
N PRO A 532 -29.17 -6.48 28.68
CA PRO A 532 -30.39 -5.73 28.84
C PRO A 532 -31.29 -5.94 27.61
N ASP A 533 -32.55 -6.32 27.86
CA ASP A 533 -33.55 -6.47 26.80
C ASP A 533 -33.63 -5.19 25.98
N LEU A 534 -33.23 -5.28 24.70
CA LEU A 534 -33.48 -4.28 23.67
C LEU A 534 -34.97 -4.34 23.24
N ALA A 535 -35.86 -4.33 24.23
CA ALA A 535 -37.27 -4.05 24.04
C ALA A 535 -37.41 -2.72 23.27
N PRO A 536 -38.35 -2.64 22.29
CA PRO A 536 -38.50 -1.48 21.43
C PRO A 536 -38.65 -0.21 22.27
N SER A 537 -37.99 0.87 21.83
CA SER A 537 -38.05 2.17 22.50
C SER A 537 -39.50 2.57 22.76
N ALA A 538 -39.77 3.02 23.99
CA ALA A 538 -41.08 3.55 24.38
C ALA A 538 -41.40 4.88 23.70
N HIS A 539 -40.42 5.50 23.02
CA HIS A 539 -40.66 6.67 22.19
C HIS A 539 -41.24 6.24 20.84
N PRO A 540 -42.50 6.63 20.52
CA PRO A 540 -43.03 6.41 19.19
C PRO A 540 -42.23 7.24 18.18
N VAL A 541 -41.42 6.56 17.37
CA VAL A 541 -40.80 7.17 16.19
C VAL A 541 -41.95 7.76 15.35
N PRO A 542 -41.96 9.07 15.05
CA PRO A 542 -43.02 9.66 14.25
C PRO A 542 -43.01 8.95 12.89
N ALA A 543 -44.12 8.29 12.56
CA ALA A 543 -44.23 7.54 11.31
C ALA A 543 -43.83 8.45 10.15
N PRO A 544 -42.88 8.04 9.28
CA PRO A 544 -42.49 8.87 8.16
C PRO A 544 -43.75 9.23 7.37
N PRO A 545 -43.95 10.51 7.02
CA PRO A 545 -45.20 10.97 6.43
C PRO A 545 -45.53 10.09 5.23
N PRO A 546 -46.79 9.67 5.03
CA PRO A 546 -47.16 8.67 4.02
C PRO A 546 -46.93 9.22 2.61
N ARG A 547 -45.67 9.17 2.17
CA ARG A 547 -45.22 9.50 0.81
C ARG A 547 -45.99 8.55 -0.10
N ALA A 548 -46.93 9.13 -0.86
CA ALA A 548 -47.95 8.44 -1.64
C ALA A 548 -47.44 7.07 -2.14
N GLN A 549 -47.99 5.99 -1.59
CA GLN A 549 -47.52 4.63 -1.87
C GLN A 549 -47.70 4.34 -3.36
N VAL A 550 -46.63 4.57 -4.12
CA VAL A 550 -46.49 4.14 -5.51
C VAL A 550 -46.76 2.65 -5.52
N ARG A 551 -47.91 2.25 -6.08
CA ARG A 551 -48.37 0.86 -6.04
C ARG A 551 -47.26 -0.03 -6.59
N PRO A 552 -46.64 -0.91 -5.78
CA PRO A 552 -45.48 -1.71 -6.24
C PRO A 552 -45.85 -2.62 -7.42
N ARG A 553 -47.14 -2.98 -7.53
CA ARG A 553 -47.73 -3.67 -8.69
C ARG A 553 -47.56 -2.89 -10.00
N THR A 554 -47.71 -1.56 -10.01
CA THR A 554 -47.58 -0.74 -11.24
C THR A 554 -46.13 -0.69 -11.73
N VAL A 555 -45.16 -0.51 -10.82
CA VAL A 555 -43.72 -0.55 -11.16
C VAL A 555 -43.33 -1.94 -11.67
N ALA A 556 -43.78 -3.01 -11.00
CA ALA A 556 -43.53 -4.37 -11.43
C ALA A 556 -44.14 -4.67 -12.82
N LEU A 557 -45.39 -4.25 -13.06
CA LEU A 557 -46.08 -4.42 -14.34
C LEU A 557 -45.36 -3.69 -15.48
N LEU A 558 -45.06 -2.40 -15.33
CA LEU A 558 -44.37 -1.62 -16.36
C LEU A 558 -42.97 -2.18 -16.66
N SER A 559 -42.28 -2.69 -15.65
CA SER A 559 -40.96 -3.33 -15.81
C SER A 559 -41.07 -4.67 -16.55
N ALA A 560 -42.07 -5.50 -16.21
CA ALA A 560 -42.34 -6.75 -16.91
C ALA A 560 -42.75 -6.52 -18.37
N LEU A 561 -43.60 -5.52 -18.65
CA LEU A 561 -43.97 -5.11 -20.00
C LEU A 561 -42.78 -4.58 -20.79
N THR A 562 -41.89 -3.80 -20.16
CA THR A 562 -40.64 -3.33 -20.78
C THR A 562 -39.73 -4.50 -21.17
N ALA A 563 -39.56 -5.48 -20.27
CA ALA A 563 -38.79 -6.69 -20.57
C ALA A 563 -39.44 -7.52 -21.70
N LEU A 564 -40.76 -7.69 -21.67
CA LEU A 564 -41.52 -8.41 -22.70
C LEU A 564 -41.38 -7.75 -24.07
N CYS A 565 -41.48 -6.41 -24.15
CA CYS A 565 -41.22 -5.67 -25.39
C CYS A 565 -39.79 -5.90 -25.90
N GLY A 566 -38.81 -5.96 -24.99
CA GLY A 566 -37.42 -6.28 -25.33
C GLY A 566 -37.26 -7.70 -25.92
N VAL A 567 -37.89 -8.71 -25.30
CA VAL A 567 -37.93 -10.08 -25.87
C VAL A 567 -38.62 -10.10 -27.24
N LEU A 568 -39.75 -9.41 -27.39
CA LEU A 568 -40.51 -9.39 -28.65
C LEU A 568 -39.72 -8.76 -29.80
N GLN A 569 -39.00 -7.65 -29.58
CA GLN A 569 -38.15 -7.06 -30.61
C GLN A 569 -36.98 -7.96 -31.03
N LEU A 570 -36.49 -8.82 -30.14
CA LEU A 570 -35.49 -9.85 -30.46
C LEU A 570 -36.10 -11.05 -31.19
N ALA A 571 -37.31 -11.48 -30.80
CA ALA A 571 -38.00 -12.63 -31.38
C ALA A 571 -38.39 -12.44 -32.86
N VAL A 572 -38.61 -11.19 -33.31
CA VAL A 572 -38.90 -10.85 -34.72
C VAL A 572 -37.75 -11.18 -35.69
N ARG A 573 -36.54 -11.49 -35.17
CA ARG A 573 -35.40 -11.98 -35.98
C ARG A 573 -35.36 -13.50 -36.16
N LEU A 574 -36.22 -14.29 -35.49
CA LEU A 574 -36.32 -15.73 -35.75
C LEU A 574 -37.05 -15.95 -37.08
N PRO A 575 -36.49 -16.69 -38.06
CA PRO A 575 -37.10 -16.83 -39.40
C PRO A 575 -38.56 -17.29 -39.37
N VAL A 576 -38.85 -18.29 -38.52
CA VAL A 576 -40.19 -18.87 -38.30
C VAL A 576 -41.23 -17.86 -37.76
N VAL A 577 -40.78 -16.76 -37.15
CA VAL A 577 -41.63 -15.69 -36.60
C VAL A 577 -41.74 -14.54 -37.61
N HIS A 578 -40.68 -14.25 -38.35
CA HIS A 578 -40.66 -13.24 -39.40
C HIS A 578 -41.72 -13.54 -40.47
N ASP A 579 -41.71 -14.77 -41.02
CA ASP A 579 -42.65 -15.21 -42.08
C ASP A 579 -44.12 -15.28 -41.63
N ARG A 580 -44.40 -15.24 -40.31
CA ARG A 580 -45.75 -15.28 -39.74
C ARG A 580 -46.32 -13.92 -39.34
N ILE A 581 -45.49 -12.89 -39.26
CA ILE A 581 -45.86 -11.55 -38.74
C ILE A 581 -45.53 -10.45 -39.76
N GLY A 582 -44.52 -10.65 -40.60
CA GLY A 582 -44.16 -9.75 -41.70
C GLY A 582 -45.12 -9.87 -42.88
N GLY A 583 -46.25 -9.17 -42.80
CA GLY A 583 -47.08 -8.88 -43.98
C GLY A 583 -46.24 -8.20 -45.06
N GLY A 584 -46.51 -8.55 -46.33
CA GLY A 584 -45.65 -8.34 -47.50
C GLY A 584 -44.88 -7.02 -47.60
N THR A 585 -43.67 -7.14 -48.13
CA THR A 585 -42.76 -6.02 -48.43
C THR A 585 -43.43 -4.98 -49.33
N VAL A 586 -43.59 -3.76 -48.81
CA VAL A 586 -43.85 -2.58 -49.63
C VAL A 586 -42.51 -2.06 -50.12
N ASP A 587 -42.31 -1.99 -51.44
CA ASP A 587 -41.14 -1.35 -52.03
C ASP A 587 -41.15 0.15 -51.70
N VAL A 588 -40.33 0.54 -50.73
CA VAL A 588 -39.98 1.92 -50.46
C VAL A 588 -38.49 2.06 -50.73
N ASP A 589 -38.17 2.55 -51.92
CA ASP A 589 -36.83 2.96 -52.30
C ASP A 589 -36.44 4.18 -51.41
N PRO A 590 -35.27 4.20 -50.72
CA PRO A 590 -34.10 3.37 -50.98
C PRO A 590 -33.76 2.29 -49.92
N LEU A 591 -33.09 1.24 -50.39
CA LEU A 591 -32.68 0.00 -49.71
C LEU A 591 -31.96 0.11 -48.36
N TRP A 592 -31.50 1.28 -47.91
CA TRP A 592 -30.86 1.46 -46.60
C TRP A 592 -31.85 1.50 -45.43
N VAL A 593 -33.12 1.86 -45.67
CA VAL A 593 -34.14 1.99 -44.62
C VAL A 593 -34.48 0.65 -43.92
N PRO A 594 -34.64 -0.50 -44.64
CA PRO A 594 -34.98 -1.77 -44.00
C PRO A 594 -33.84 -2.36 -43.15
N VAL A 595 -32.58 -2.24 -43.58
CA VAL A 595 -31.45 -2.91 -42.91
C VAL A 595 -31.08 -2.21 -41.61
N ALA A 596 -30.87 -0.88 -41.63
CA ALA A 596 -30.54 -0.10 -40.44
C ALA A 596 -31.60 -0.25 -39.32
N GLY A 597 -32.89 -0.25 -39.68
CA GLY A 597 -33.97 -0.47 -38.72
C GLY A 597 -34.06 -1.90 -38.16
N SER A 598 -33.42 -2.91 -38.80
CA SER A 598 -33.31 -4.27 -38.27
C SER A 598 -32.17 -4.41 -37.25
N VAL A 599 -31.12 -3.59 -37.37
CA VAL A 599 -30.02 -3.50 -36.41
C VAL A 599 -30.48 -2.76 -35.16
N ALA A 600 -31.14 -1.61 -35.35
CA ALA A 600 -31.70 -0.80 -34.28
C ALA A 600 -32.64 -1.59 -33.36
N SER A 601 -33.50 -2.47 -33.89
CA SER A 601 -34.44 -3.25 -33.07
C SER A 601 -33.76 -4.29 -32.16
N VAL A 602 -32.63 -4.86 -32.58
CA VAL A 602 -31.85 -5.80 -31.75
C VAL A 602 -31.19 -5.05 -30.59
N VAL A 603 -30.59 -3.91 -30.88
CA VAL A 603 -29.97 -3.02 -29.87
C VAL A 603 -31.02 -2.53 -28.87
N VAL A 604 -32.14 -1.98 -29.36
CA VAL A 604 -33.25 -1.51 -28.51
C VAL A 604 -33.81 -2.66 -27.68
N GLY A 605 -34.01 -3.85 -28.24
CA GLY A 605 -34.47 -5.03 -27.52
C GLY A 605 -33.57 -5.44 -26.34
N LEU A 606 -32.25 -5.49 -26.57
CA LEU A 606 -31.25 -5.80 -25.54
C LEU A 606 -31.18 -4.70 -24.46
N LEU A 607 -31.20 -3.43 -24.85
CA LEU A 607 -31.17 -2.31 -23.91
C LEU A 607 -32.45 -2.27 -23.05
N LEU A 608 -33.63 -2.51 -23.62
CA LEU A 608 -34.89 -2.59 -22.88
C LEU A 608 -34.88 -3.74 -21.84
N LEU A 609 -34.29 -4.89 -22.16
CA LEU A 609 -34.12 -6.00 -21.21
C LEU A 609 -33.22 -5.63 -20.02
N LEU A 610 -32.07 -4.99 -20.28
CA LEU A 610 -31.15 -4.52 -19.24
C LEU A 610 -31.80 -3.43 -18.36
N LEU A 611 -32.48 -2.47 -19.00
CA LEU A 611 -33.13 -1.34 -18.34
C LEU A 611 -34.36 -1.74 -17.52
N ALA A 612 -35.15 -2.72 -17.97
CA ALA A 612 -36.33 -3.20 -17.25
C ALA A 612 -36.03 -3.57 -15.78
N ARG A 613 -34.84 -4.12 -15.50
CA ARG A 613 -34.40 -4.45 -14.14
C ARG A 613 -34.08 -3.21 -13.30
N GLN A 614 -33.55 -2.15 -13.89
CA GLN A 614 -33.27 -0.88 -13.20
C GLN A 614 -34.55 -0.03 -13.06
N LEU A 615 -35.48 -0.15 -14.00
CA LEU A 615 -36.82 0.40 -13.94
C LEU A 615 -37.61 -0.20 -12.78
N ALA A 616 -37.51 -1.52 -12.56
CA ALA A 616 -38.10 -2.21 -11.40
C ALA A 616 -37.55 -1.71 -10.04
N ARG A 617 -36.35 -1.10 -10.05
CA ARG A 617 -35.73 -0.44 -8.90
C ARG A 617 -36.09 1.05 -8.77
N ARG A 618 -37.09 1.54 -9.52
CA ARG A 618 -37.58 2.94 -9.50
C ARG A 618 -36.53 3.98 -9.89
N LYS A 619 -35.45 3.58 -10.59
CA LYS A 619 -34.33 4.47 -10.94
C LYS A 619 -34.72 5.48 -12.03
N HIS A 620 -34.54 6.76 -11.75
CA HIS A 620 -34.98 7.86 -12.62
C HIS A 620 -34.29 7.85 -14.00
N ARG A 621 -32.97 7.64 -14.04
CA ARG A 621 -32.22 7.53 -15.31
C ARG A 621 -32.68 6.35 -16.17
N ALA A 622 -33.02 5.22 -15.55
CA ALA A 622 -33.54 4.06 -16.27
C ALA A 622 -34.91 4.38 -16.90
N TRP A 623 -35.78 5.09 -16.19
CA TRP A 623 -37.04 5.60 -16.74
C TRP A 623 -36.82 6.56 -17.92
N GLN A 624 -35.91 7.53 -17.81
CA GLN A 624 -35.58 8.45 -18.92
C GLN A 624 -35.11 7.69 -20.18
N LEU A 625 -34.20 6.73 -20.01
CA LEU A 625 -33.66 5.93 -21.11
C LEU A 625 -34.72 5.02 -21.75
N VAL A 626 -35.58 4.37 -20.95
CA VAL A 626 -36.67 3.53 -21.49
C VAL A 626 -37.70 4.36 -22.26
N VAL A 627 -38.07 5.54 -21.74
CA VAL A 627 -38.98 6.45 -22.47
C VAL A 627 -38.36 6.91 -23.79
N ALA A 628 -37.08 7.27 -23.80
CA ALA A 628 -36.36 7.64 -25.01
C ALA A 628 -36.28 6.48 -26.03
N LEU A 629 -35.96 5.26 -25.58
CA LEU A 629 -35.88 4.08 -26.45
C LEU A 629 -37.25 3.73 -27.08
N PHE A 630 -38.35 3.81 -26.33
CA PHE A 630 -39.68 3.60 -26.91
C PHE A 630 -40.10 4.73 -27.85
N ALA A 631 -39.73 5.99 -27.57
CA ALA A 631 -40.00 7.11 -28.48
C ALA A 631 -39.23 6.98 -29.81
N VAL A 632 -37.93 6.67 -29.74
CA VAL A 632 -37.09 6.40 -30.92
C VAL A 632 -37.60 5.16 -31.68
N GLY A 633 -37.99 4.10 -30.96
CA GLY A 633 -38.59 2.90 -31.55
C GLY A 633 -39.91 3.17 -32.29
N ALA A 634 -40.78 4.04 -31.76
CA ALA A 634 -42.01 4.45 -32.43
C ALA A 634 -41.73 5.19 -33.75
N VAL A 635 -40.73 6.09 -33.77
CA VAL A 635 -40.31 6.78 -35.00
C VAL A 635 -39.69 5.80 -36.00
N ALA A 636 -38.80 4.91 -35.57
CA ALA A 636 -38.16 3.92 -36.43
C ALA A 636 -39.18 2.97 -37.08
N HIS A 637 -40.18 2.51 -36.33
CA HIS A 637 -41.28 1.67 -36.85
C HIS A 637 -42.31 2.44 -37.71
N ALA A 638 -42.31 3.77 -37.67
CA ALA A 638 -43.12 4.59 -38.59
C ALA A 638 -42.38 4.85 -39.92
N VAL A 639 -41.05 5.07 -39.88
CA VAL A 639 -40.22 5.36 -41.06
C VAL A 639 -39.97 4.12 -41.93
N LYS A 640 -39.77 2.94 -41.31
CA LYS A 640 -39.37 1.71 -42.02
C LYS A 640 -40.51 1.01 -42.80
N GLY A 641 -41.71 1.59 -42.81
CA GLY A 641 -42.93 0.96 -43.32
C GLY A 641 -43.89 0.69 -42.15
N PRO A 642 -45.19 0.98 -42.31
CA PRO A 642 -46.10 1.08 -41.17
C PRO A 642 -46.40 -0.30 -40.56
N HIS A 643 -45.78 -0.58 -39.41
CA HIS A 643 -46.22 -1.62 -38.49
C HIS A 643 -47.10 -0.99 -37.40
N PRO A 644 -48.41 -0.73 -37.65
CA PRO A 644 -49.25 0.08 -36.76
C PRO A 644 -49.32 -0.50 -35.33
N VAL A 645 -49.28 -1.82 -35.19
CA VAL A 645 -49.27 -2.51 -33.89
C VAL A 645 -48.00 -2.20 -33.09
N ALA A 646 -46.82 -2.18 -33.74
CA ALA A 646 -45.55 -1.90 -33.07
C ALA A 646 -45.46 -0.41 -32.66
N VAL A 647 -45.87 0.49 -33.56
CA VAL A 647 -45.94 1.94 -33.28
C VAL A 647 -46.91 2.21 -32.12
N ALA A 648 -48.12 1.64 -32.15
CA ALA A 648 -49.10 1.78 -31.08
C ALA A 648 -48.61 1.23 -29.74
N LEU A 649 -47.91 0.08 -29.73
CA LEU A 649 -47.32 -0.49 -28.51
C LEU A 649 -46.24 0.41 -27.92
N CYS A 650 -45.35 0.97 -28.75
CA CYS A 650 -44.32 1.91 -28.29
C CYS A 650 -44.93 3.20 -27.73
N ILE A 651 -45.92 3.78 -28.41
CA ILE A 651 -46.63 4.98 -27.92
C ILE A 651 -47.37 4.69 -26.61
N ALA A 652 -48.07 3.55 -26.50
CA ALA A 652 -48.74 3.13 -25.28
C ALA A 652 -47.77 2.97 -24.10
N MET A 653 -46.58 2.40 -24.35
CA MET A 653 -45.53 2.32 -23.33
C MET A 653 -44.99 3.69 -22.93
N VAL A 654 -44.77 4.63 -23.86
CA VAL A 654 -44.38 6.01 -23.55
C VAL A 654 -45.44 6.69 -22.68
N VAL A 655 -46.72 6.62 -23.06
CA VAL A 655 -47.83 7.21 -22.29
C VAL A 655 -47.92 6.60 -20.88
N ALA A 656 -47.84 5.27 -20.77
CA ALA A 656 -47.90 4.58 -19.48
C ALA A 656 -46.71 4.92 -18.57
N LEU A 657 -45.50 5.02 -19.11
CA LEU A 657 -44.29 5.38 -18.37
C LEU A 657 -44.28 6.85 -17.95
N VAL A 658 -44.72 7.77 -18.83
CA VAL A 658 -44.82 9.21 -18.51
C VAL A 658 -45.93 9.48 -17.50
N GLY A 659 -47.09 8.83 -17.64
CA GLY A 659 -48.16 8.86 -16.63
C GLY A 659 -47.69 8.34 -15.26
N ALA A 660 -46.84 7.32 -15.26
CA ALA A 660 -46.21 6.77 -14.06
C ALA A 660 -44.92 7.49 -13.61
N ARG A 661 -44.56 8.67 -14.13
CA ARG A 661 -43.29 9.38 -13.81
C ARG A 661 -43.00 9.54 -12.31
N SER A 662 -44.05 9.72 -11.49
CA SER A 662 -43.93 9.84 -10.04
C SER A 662 -43.45 8.57 -9.34
N ALA A 663 -43.52 7.42 -10.00
CA ALA A 663 -43.06 6.12 -9.52
C ALA A 663 -41.53 5.94 -9.60
N PHE A 664 -40.86 6.69 -10.49
CA PHE A 664 -39.45 6.50 -10.86
C PHE A 664 -38.58 7.67 -10.37
N ARG A 665 -38.57 7.89 -9.04
CA ARG A 665 -37.88 9.01 -8.40
C ARG A 665 -36.52 8.69 -7.78
N ALA A 666 -36.13 7.41 -7.66
CA ALA A 666 -34.86 7.08 -7.03
C ALA A 666 -33.69 7.58 -7.89
N PRO A 667 -32.68 8.26 -7.33
CA PRO A 667 -31.56 8.76 -8.12
C PRO A 667 -30.88 7.62 -8.87
N GLY A 668 -30.61 7.84 -10.15
CA GLY A 668 -29.76 6.96 -10.92
C GLY A 668 -28.38 6.90 -10.28
N ASP A 669 -27.80 5.70 -10.20
CA ASP A 669 -26.42 5.57 -9.73
C ASP A 669 -25.51 6.39 -10.70
N PRO A 670 -24.40 7.01 -10.23
CA PRO A 670 -23.62 7.92 -11.06
C PRO A 670 -23.13 7.19 -12.32
N PRO A 671 -23.22 7.77 -13.53
CA PRO A 671 -22.80 7.09 -14.73
C PRO A 671 -21.27 7.03 -14.70
N SER A 672 -20.68 5.94 -15.15
CA SER A 672 -19.21 5.85 -15.22
C SER A 672 -18.67 6.62 -16.44
N LEU A 673 -18.97 7.92 -16.51
CA LEU A 673 -18.60 8.84 -17.60
C LEU A 673 -17.09 8.81 -17.88
N LEU A 674 -16.26 8.74 -16.85
CA LEU A 674 -14.80 8.56 -16.99
C LEU A 674 -14.44 7.22 -17.64
N ARG A 675 -15.03 6.09 -17.22
CA ARG A 675 -14.81 4.80 -17.89
C ARG A 675 -15.43 4.77 -19.30
N LEU A 676 -16.49 5.54 -19.56
CA LEU A 676 -17.08 5.72 -20.88
C LEU A 676 -16.07 6.43 -21.81
N LEU A 677 -15.46 7.50 -21.31
CA LEU A 677 -14.38 8.27 -21.98
C LEU A 677 -13.15 7.42 -22.29
N HIS A 678 -12.81 6.41 -21.48
CA HIS A 678 -11.70 5.49 -21.78
C HIS A 678 -12.12 4.31 -22.67
N VAL A 679 -13.20 3.60 -22.33
CA VAL A 679 -13.58 2.35 -23.01
C VAL A 679 -14.15 2.60 -24.41
N LEU A 680 -14.90 3.68 -24.64
CA LEU A 680 -15.54 3.91 -25.93
C LEU A 680 -14.54 4.24 -27.06
N PRO A 681 -13.52 5.10 -26.88
CA PRO A 681 -12.48 5.30 -27.89
C PRO A 681 -11.60 4.07 -28.10
N LEU A 682 -11.24 3.34 -27.05
CA LEU A 682 -10.51 2.06 -27.17
C LEU A 682 -11.30 1.04 -28.00
N TYR A 683 -12.61 0.95 -27.74
CA TYR A 683 -13.51 0.07 -28.48
C TYR A 683 -13.62 0.46 -29.96
N LEU A 684 -13.91 1.74 -30.25
CA LEU A 684 -13.99 2.26 -31.62
C LEU A 684 -12.66 2.15 -32.36
N GLY A 685 -11.53 2.39 -31.69
CA GLY A 685 -10.19 2.21 -32.25
C GLY A 685 -9.90 0.76 -32.63
N GLY A 686 -10.28 -0.21 -31.77
CA GLY A 686 -10.17 -1.63 -32.08
C GLY A 686 -11.02 -2.06 -33.27
N VAL A 687 -12.26 -1.55 -33.39
CA VAL A 687 -13.12 -1.79 -34.56
C VAL A 687 -12.54 -1.18 -35.83
N LEU A 688 -12.06 0.06 -35.78
CA LEU A 688 -11.41 0.73 -36.91
C LEU A 688 -10.16 -0.01 -37.36
N LEU A 689 -9.32 -0.46 -36.42
CA LEU A 689 -8.14 -1.27 -36.72
C LEU A 689 -8.54 -2.58 -37.40
N PHE A 690 -9.50 -3.32 -36.87
CA PHE A 690 -10.00 -4.57 -37.46
C PHE A 690 -10.55 -4.35 -38.88
N GLY A 691 -11.41 -3.36 -39.06
CA GLY A 691 -12.05 -3.09 -40.35
C GLY A 691 -11.05 -2.63 -41.42
N LEU A 692 -10.17 -1.67 -41.08
CA LEU A 692 -9.18 -1.12 -42.00
C LEU A 692 -8.08 -2.14 -42.34
N THR A 693 -7.61 -2.96 -41.38
CA THR A 693 -6.63 -4.03 -41.67
C THR A 693 -7.22 -5.12 -42.56
N THR A 694 -8.48 -5.51 -42.32
CA THR A 694 -9.18 -6.49 -43.16
C THR A 694 -9.35 -5.99 -44.59
N LEU A 695 -9.76 -4.72 -44.79
CA LEU A 695 -9.83 -4.11 -46.12
C LEU A 695 -8.43 -4.03 -46.78
N TRP A 696 -7.41 -3.55 -46.06
CA TRP A 696 -6.05 -3.38 -46.59
C TRP A 696 -5.35 -4.68 -46.99
N ALA A 697 -5.61 -5.78 -46.25
CA ALA A 697 -5.11 -7.12 -46.58
C ALA A 697 -5.71 -7.62 -47.91
N GLU A 698 -6.97 -7.30 -48.16
CA GLU A 698 -7.74 -7.75 -49.33
C GLU A 698 -7.76 -6.74 -50.49
N ARG A 699 -6.91 -5.69 -50.42
CA ARG A 699 -6.88 -4.56 -51.38
C ARG A 699 -6.73 -4.93 -52.86
N ALA A 700 -6.15 -6.11 -53.16
CA ALA A 700 -6.01 -6.62 -54.53
C ALA A 700 -7.27 -7.35 -55.06
N ARG A 701 -8.29 -7.52 -54.21
CA ARG A 701 -9.54 -8.26 -54.46
C ARG A 701 -10.79 -7.41 -54.19
N VAL A 702 -10.60 -6.10 -54.03
CA VAL A 702 -11.66 -5.10 -53.78
C VAL A 702 -11.74 -4.16 -54.98
N ASP A 703 -12.96 -3.81 -55.40
CA ASP A 703 -13.25 -2.98 -56.57
C ASP A 703 -14.38 -1.98 -56.22
N PRO A 704 -14.18 -0.64 -56.38
CA PRO A 704 -12.97 0.05 -56.85
C PRO A 704 -11.80 -0.03 -55.86
N ALA A 705 -10.61 0.40 -56.31
CA ALA A 705 -9.40 0.46 -55.48
C ALA A 705 -9.61 1.28 -54.20
N LEU A 706 -9.03 0.82 -53.09
CA LEU A 706 -9.25 1.40 -51.76
C LEU A 706 -8.83 2.88 -51.69
N THR A 707 -9.77 3.71 -51.25
CA THR A 707 -9.53 5.09 -50.82
C THR A 707 -9.69 5.20 -49.30
N PRO A 708 -8.98 6.12 -48.61
CA PRO A 708 -9.14 6.32 -47.17
C PRO A 708 -10.58 6.70 -46.78
N GLY A 709 -11.25 7.53 -47.60
CA GLY A 709 -12.65 7.92 -47.40
C GLY A 709 -13.61 6.73 -47.47
N GLY A 710 -13.59 5.98 -48.58
CA GLY A 710 -14.47 4.81 -48.74
C GLY A 710 -14.16 3.68 -47.76
N ALA A 711 -12.91 3.53 -47.29
CA ALA A 711 -12.56 2.55 -46.26
C ALA A 711 -13.14 2.93 -44.89
N LEU A 712 -13.09 4.20 -44.52
CA LEU A 712 -13.72 4.69 -43.29
C LEU A 712 -15.25 4.58 -43.36
N GLU A 713 -15.85 4.91 -44.51
CA GLU A 713 -17.28 4.77 -44.79
C GLU A 713 -17.76 3.32 -44.65
N THR A 714 -17.05 2.36 -45.24
CA THR A 714 -17.36 0.91 -45.11
C THR A 714 -17.32 0.43 -43.66
N VAL A 715 -16.33 0.85 -42.87
CA VAL A 715 -16.16 0.37 -41.48
C VAL A 715 -17.18 1.02 -40.54
N LEU A 716 -17.40 2.33 -40.66
CA LEU A 716 -18.38 3.04 -39.82
C LEU A 716 -19.83 2.76 -40.25
N GLY A 717 -20.09 2.57 -41.54
CA GLY A 717 -21.38 2.11 -42.07
C GLY A 717 -21.69 0.68 -41.64
N GLY A 718 -20.73 -0.23 -41.73
CA GLY A 718 -20.90 -1.64 -41.35
C GLY A 718 -21.29 -1.83 -39.88
N LEU A 719 -20.82 -0.96 -38.97
CA LEU A 719 -21.23 -0.95 -37.55
C LEU A 719 -22.75 -0.79 -37.34
N VAL A 720 -23.44 -0.13 -38.28
CA VAL A 720 -24.90 0.07 -38.26
C VAL A 720 -25.62 -0.76 -39.33
N GLY A 721 -24.90 -1.66 -40.01
CA GLY A 721 -25.42 -2.53 -41.06
C GLY A 721 -25.66 -1.83 -42.40
N LEU A 722 -24.88 -0.80 -42.74
CA LEU A 722 -24.86 -0.19 -44.07
C LEU A 722 -23.70 -0.77 -44.88
N ASP A 723 -23.96 -1.07 -46.16
CA ASP A 723 -22.93 -1.47 -47.12
C ASP A 723 -22.06 -0.27 -47.52
N GLY A 724 -20.76 -0.52 -47.74
CA GLY A 724 -19.82 0.48 -48.22
C GLY A 724 -19.69 0.50 -49.75
N PRO A 725 -18.93 1.45 -50.33
CA PRO A 725 -18.78 1.64 -51.77
C PRO A 725 -17.98 0.53 -52.50
N TYR A 726 -17.66 -0.58 -51.83
CA TYR A 726 -16.75 -1.62 -52.31
C TYR A 726 -17.45 -2.94 -52.60
N THR A 727 -17.07 -3.56 -53.73
CA THR A 727 -17.42 -4.94 -54.06
C THR A 727 -16.23 -5.86 -53.79
N TYR A 728 -16.52 -7.05 -53.23
CA TYR A 728 -15.49 -8.01 -52.79
C TYR A 728 -15.46 -9.22 -53.73
N ARG A 729 -14.30 -9.53 -54.33
CA ARG A 729 -14.13 -10.72 -55.19
C ARG A 729 -14.02 -12.03 -54.39
N SER A 730 -13.85 -11.95 -53.07
CA SER A 730 -13.87 -13.11 -52.17
C SER A 730 -15.28 -13.32 -51.61
N ALA A 731 -15.91 -14.44 -51.97
CA ALA A 731 -17.25 -14.80 -51.50
C ALA A 731 -17.33 -15.01 -49.98
N PHE A 732 -16.22 -15.39 -49.33
CA PHE A 732 -16.12 -15.43 -47.87
C PHE A 732 -16.17 -14.02 -47.28
N LEU A 733 -15.31 -13.12 -47.77
CA LEU A 733 -15.18 -11.75 -47.26
C LEU A 733 -16.47 -10.94 -47.46
N ALA A 734 -17.11 -11.08 -48.62
CA ALA A 734 -18.39 -10.45 -48.97
C ALA A 734 -19.50 -10.72 -47.96
N ARG A 735 -19.43 -11.86 -47.25
CA ARG A 735 -20.38 -12.24 -46.19
C ARG A 735 -19.84 -11.96 -44.79
N PHE A 736 -18.58 -12.27 -44.55
CA PHE A 736 -17.95 -12.18 -43.23
C PHE A 736 -17.79 -10.74 -42.74
N LEU A 737 -17.32 -9.81 -43.58
CA LEU A 737 -16.98 -8.46 -43.13
C LEU A 737 -18.21 -7.64 -42.70
N PRO A 738 -19.34 -7.63 -43.45
CA PRO A 738 -20.56 -6.95 -43.00
C PRO A 738 -21.14 -7.57 -41.72
N ASP A 739 -21.24 -8.90 -41.65
CA ASP A 739 -21.76 -9.62 -40.47
C ASP A 739 -20.89 -9.36 -39.21
N ALA A 740 -19.56 -9.33 -39.36
CA ALA A 740 -18.63 -9.08 -38.26
C ALA A 740 -18.68 -7.63 -37.75
N LEU A 741 -18.69 -6.64 -38.65
CA LEU A 741 -18.82 -5.22 -38.28
C LEU A 741 -20.16 -4.95 -37.57
N LEU A 742 -21.24 -5.56 -38.05
CA LEU A 742 -22.55 -5.49 -37.42
C LEU A 742 -22.56 -6.13 -36.02
N ALA A 743 -21.98 -7.33 -35.87
CA ALA A 743 -21.88 -8.01 -34.57
C ALA A 743 -21.08 -7.18 -33.55
N LEU A 744 -20.02 -6.51 -34.00
CA LEU A 744 -19.27 -5.54 -33.21
C LEU A 744 -20.17 -4.36 -32.81
N GLY A 745 -20.86 -3.70 -33.75
CA GLY A 745 -21.77 -2.60 -33.44
C GLY A 745 -22.79 -2.92 -32.34
N VAL A 746 -23.41 -4.11 -32.39
CA VAL A 746 -24.32 -4.60 -31.35
C VAL A 746 -23.58 -4.81 -30.01
N ALA A 747 -22.40 -5.44 -30.01
CA ALA A 747 -21.61 -5.65 -28.80
C ALA A 747 -21.18 -4.34 -28.13
N GLY A 748 -20.72 -3.36 -28.93
CA GLY A 748 -20.36 -2.02 -28.45
C GLY A 748 -21.54 -1.30 -27.78
N LEU A 749 -22.74 -1.39 -28.35
CA LEU A 749 -23.95 -0.78 -27.78
C LEU A 749 -24.43 -1.48 -26.50
N VAL A 750 -24.24 -2.81 -26.38
CA VAL A 750 -24.49 -3.54 -25.12
C VAL A 750 -23.49 -3.13 -24.05
N VAL A 751 -22.19 -3.04 -24.36
CA VAL A 751 -21.14 -2.57 -23.44
C VAL A 751 -21.42 -1.14 -22.98
N LEU A 752 -21.77 -0.24 -23.91
CA LEU A 752 -22.18 1.14 -23.62
C LEU A 752 -23.38 1.18 -22.66
N GLY A 753 -24.42 0.38 -22.93
CA GLY A 753 -25.60 0.27 -22.08
C GLY A 753 -25.28 -0.25 -20.67
N VAL A 754 -24.40 -1.25 -20.55
CA VAL A 754 -23.91 -1.75 -19.25
C VAL A 754 -23.11 -0.69 -18.50
N LEU A 755 -22.21 0.05 -19.17
CA LEU A 755 -21.38 1.09 -18.53
C LEU A 755 -22.17 2.32 -18.09
N LEU A 756 -23.17 2.75 -18.87
CA LEU A 756 -24.08 3.84 -18.51
C LEU A 756 -24.99 3.50 -17.32
N LEU A 757 -25.23 2.20 -17.07
CA LEU A 757 -26.10 1.68 -16.01
C LEU A 757 -25.34 1.02 -14.85
N ARG A 758 -24.00 0.97 -14.91
CA ARG A 758 -23.15 0.41 -13.86
C ARG A 758 -23.08 1.40 -12.70
N PRO A 759 -23.38 1.00 -11.45
CA PRO A 759 -23.27 1.90 -10.32
C PRO A 759 -21.81 2.25 -10.04
N LEU A 760 -21.47 3.53 -10.18
CA LEU A 760 -20.35 4.11 -9.44
C LEU A 760 -20.71 4.07 -7.95
N ALA A 761 -20.13 3.12 -7.22
CA ALA A 761 -19.95 3.26 -5.79
C ALA A 761 -18.87 4.34 -5.59
N ALA A 762 -19.28 5.61 -5.61
CA ALA A 762 -18.54 6.62 -4.88
C ALA A 762 -18.68 6.26 -3.40
N ARG A 763 -17.76 5.42 -2.88
CA ARG A 763 -17.46 5.46 -1.44
C ARG A 763 -17.18 6.92 -1.14
N ARG A 764 -17.88 7.48 -0.15
CA ARG A 764 -17.30 8.62 0.55
C ARG A 764 -16.12 8.02 1.32
N PRO A 765 -14.87 8.42 1.03
CA PRO A 765 -13.77 8.03 1.90
C PRO A 765 -14.10 8.57 3.28
N HIS A 766 -14.02 7.71 4.31
CA HIS A 766 -14.16 8.16 5.69
C HIS A 766 -13.06 9.15 5.97
N THR A 767 -13.43 10.27 6.58
CA THR A 767 -12.45 11.18 7.18
C THR A 767 -11.83 10.49 8.40
N GLY A 768 -10.68 11.00 8.87
CA GLY A 768 -10.14 10.56 10.16
C GLY A 768 -11.11 10.83 11.33
N GLU A 769 -11.98 11.83 11.18
CA GLU A 769 -13.02 12.17 12.15
C GLU A 769 -14.13 11.11 12.20
N ASP A 770 -14.59 10.60 11.04
CA ASP A 770 -15.57 9.51 10.94
C ASP A 770 -15.04 8.23 11.62
N TRP A 771 -13.78 7.87 11.36
CA TRP A 771 -13.12 6.74 12.02
C TRP A 771 -13.00 6.94 13.53
N ALA A 772 -12.49 8.09 13.98
CA ALA A 772 -12.41 8.39 15.40
C ALA A 772 -13.79 8.40 16.07
N HIS A 773 -14.86 8.77 15.36
CA HIS A 773 -16.24 8.74 15.86
C HIS A 773 -16.76 7.31 15.99
N ALA A 774 -16.59 6.48 14.95
CA ALA A 774 -16.94 5.07 15.01
C ALA A 774 -16.19 4.34 16.14
N SER A 775 -14.88 4.55 16.27
CA SER A 775 -14.06 3.98 17.36
C SER A 775 -14.55 4.43 18.74
N ARG A 776 -14.84 5.73 18.95
CA ARG A 776 -15.43 6.20 20.23
C ARG A 776 -16.75 5.50 20.56
N LEU A 777 -17.64 5.31 19.58
CA LEU A 777 -18.91 4.62 19.79
C LEU A 777 -18.70 3.13 20.10
N VAL A 778 -17.72 2.46 19.49
CA VAL A 778 -17.34 1.09 19.84
C VAL A 778 -16.73 0.98 21.23
N HIS A 779 -15.80 1.86 21.62
CA HIS A 779 -15.26 1.87 23.00
C HIS A 779 -16.34 2.11 24.06
N THR A 780 -17.38 2.91 23.73
CA THR A 780 -18.43 3.31 24.69
C THR A 780 -19.60 2.32 24.75
N TYR A 781 -20.00 1.75 23.60
CA TYR A 781 -21.23 0.98 23.44
C TYR A 781 -21.03 -0.39 22.75
N GLY A 782 -19.78 -0.77 22.44
CA GLY A 782 -19.44 -1.98 21.67
C GLY A 782 -19.37 -3.26 22.51
N TRP A 783 -20.48 -3.63 23.14
CA TRP A 783 -20.57 -4.80 24.03
C TRP A 783 -20.89 -6.13 23.33
N ASP A 784 -21.31 -6.11 22.06
CA ASP A 784 -21.42 -7.32 21.24
C ASP A 784 -20.04 -7.76 20.75
N THR A 785 -19.83 -9.07 20.62
CA THR A 785 -18.56 -9.63 20.11
C THR A 785 -18.25 -9.21 18.67
N LEU A 786 -19.23 -8.73 17.91
CA LEU A 786 -19.07 -8.21 16.56
C LEU A 786 -18.91 -6.69 16.47
N ALA A 787 -19.02 -5.97 17.60
CA ALA A 787 -18.96 -4.52 17.61
C ALA A 787 -17.61 -4.00 17.09
N TYR A 788 -16.49 -4.56 17.56
CA TYR A 788 -15.16 -4.15 17.12
C TYR A 788 -14.94 -4.44 15.62
N PHE A 789 -15.44 -5.57 15.11
CA PHE A 789 -15.37 -5.89 13.68
C PHE A 789 -16.21 -4.95 12.78
N SER A 790 -17.04 -4.07 13.35
CA SER A 790 -17.67 -2.98 12.60
C SER A 790 -16.64 -1.95 12.10
N LEU A 791 -15.50 -1.80 12.79
CA LEU A 791 -14.37 -0.92 12.45
C LEU A 791 -13.44 -1.51 11.38
N ARG A 792 -14.02 -2.20 10.38
CA ARG A 792 -13.27 -2.81 9.27
C ARG A 792 -13.24 -1.85 8.07
N ASP A 793 -12.09 -1.77 7.42
CA ASP A 793 -11.78 -0.81 6.34
C ASP A 793 -12.64 -0.97 5.07
N ASP A 794 -13.15 -2.18 4.81
CA ASP A 794 -14.09 -2.45 3.73
C ASP A 794 -15.56 -2.07 4.04
N LYS A 795 -15.84 -1.41 5.18
CA LYS A 795 -17.19 -0.97 5.58
C LYS A 795 -17.38 0.54 5.51
N SER A 796 -18.60 0.95 5.21
CA SER A 796 -19.09 2.33 5.29
C SER A 796 -19.84 2.53 6.60
N PHE A 797 -19.52 3.57 7.36
CA PHE A 797 -20.30 3.97 8.54
C PHE A 797 -21.53 4.77 8.12
N PHE A 798 -22.65 4.53 8.81
CA PHE A 798 -23.82 5.39 8.78
C PHE A 798 -24.16 5.74 10.23
N PHE A 799 -23.99 7.01 10.59
CA PHE A 799 -24.28 7.56 11.92
C PHE A 799 -25.74 8.02 12.01
N SER A 800 -26.33 7.96 13.20
CA SER A 800 -27.61 8.60 13.49
C SER A 800 -27.51 10.12 13.45
N SER A 801 -28.64 10.80 13.25
CA SER A 801 -28.77 12.27 13.28
C SER A 801 -28.34 12.93 14.59
N ASP A 802 -28.30 12.19 15.71
CA ASP A 802 -27.77 12.65 17.00
C ASP A 802 -26.28 12.35 17.21
N GLY A 803 -25.66 11.54 16.35
CA GLY A 803 -24.26 11.11 16.47
C GLY A 803 -24.00 10.05 17.57
N GLU A 804 -25.02 9.56 18.26
CA GLU A 804 -24.88 8.64 19.41
C GLU A 804 -25.02 7.15 19.04
N ALA A 805 -25.18 6.84 17.75
CA ALA A 805 -25.10 5.48 17.22
C ALA A 805 -24.58 5.43 15.78
N PHE A 806 -24.03 4.29 15.38
CA PHE A 806 -23.68 4.00 13.99
C PHE A 806 -23.98 2.54 13.61
N LEU A 807 -24.04 2.28 12.30
CA LEU A 807 -23.97 0.93 11.74
C LEU A 807 -22.95 0.87 10.62
N ALA A 808 -22.29 -0.28 10.47
CA ALA A 808 -21.30 -0.52 9.43
C ALA A 808 -21.92 -1.35 8.29
N TYR A 809 -21.88 -0.84 7.07
CA TYR A 809 -22.51 -1.49 5.90
C TYR A 809 -21.62 -1.42 4.65
N THR A 810 -21.82 -2.30 3.68
CA THR A 810 -21.20 -2.18 2.36
C THR A 810 -22.25 -2.30 1.25
N TYR A 811 -22.09 -1.55 0.15
CA TYR A 811 -23.06 -1.51 -0.95
C TYR A 811 -22.61 -2.37 -2.13
N LEU A 812 -23.40 -3.39 -2.48
CA LEU A 812 -23.12 -4.32 -3.58
C LEU A 812 -24.30 -4.45 -4.55
N GLY A 813 -24.25 -3.69 -5.66
CA GLY A 813 -25.11 -3.90 -6.83
C GLY A 813 -26.61 -3.73 -6.59
N GLY A 814 -26.99 -2.84 -5.67
CA GLY A 814 -28.37 -2.58 -5.25
C GLY A 814 -28.76 -3.21 -3.91
N TYR A 815 -27.83 -3.86 -3.21
CA TYR A 815 -28.01 -4.36 -1.85
C TYR A 815 -27.12 -3.57 -0.89
N ALA A 816 -27.64 -3.23 0.29
CA ALA A 816 -26.89 -2.63 1.38
C ALA A 816 -26.74 -3.69 2.48
N LEU A 817 -25.53 -4.19 2.66
CA LEU A 817 -25.20 -5.31 3.55
C LEU A 817 -24.64 -4.76 4.86
N VAL A 818 -25.40 -4.82 5.94
CA VAL A 818 -24.98 -4.38 7.28
C VAL A 818 -24.25 -5.53 8.00
N SER A 819 -23.12 -5.25 8.63
CA SER A 819 -22.35 -6.21 9.41
C SER A 819 -22.69 -6.08 10.90
N GLY A 820 -23.22 -7.13 11.52
CA GLY A 820 -23.54 -7.15 12.95
C GLY A 820 -24.74 -6.26 13.31
N ASP A 821 -24.97 -6.11 14.62
CA ASP A 821 -25.96 -5.17 15.17
C ASP A 821 -25.40 -3.72 15.19
N PRO A 822 -26.23 -2.67 15.07
CA PRO A 822 -25.79 -1.29 15.25
C PRO A 822 -25.21 -1.03 16.65
N VAL A 823 -24.23 -0.13 16.73
CA VAL A 823 -23.48 0.19 17.96
C VAL A 823 -23.78 1.63 18.39
N GLY A 824 -24.25 1.82 19.62
CA GLY A 824 -24.56 3.14 20.16
C GLY A 824 -25.50 3.13 21.37
N ALA A 825 -25.96 4.32 21.78
CA ALA A 825 -26.96 4.49 22.81
C ALA A 825 -28.30 3.82 22.43
N ARG A 826 -29.02 3.27 23.42
CA ARG A 826 -30.21 2.41 23.22
C ARG A 826 -31.26 3.00 22.28
N ASP A 827 -31.64 4.26 22.47
CA ASP A 827 -32.65 4.92 21.62
C ASP A 827 -32.09 5.33 20.25
N SER A 828 -30.80 5.67 20.19
CA SER A 828 -30.10 6.02 18.96
C SER A 828 -29.84 4.80 18.05
N VAL A 829 -29.72 3.59 18.61
CA VAL A 829 -29.70 2.32 17.86
C VAL A 829 -31.00 2.08 17.09
N VAL A 830 -32.16 2.46 17.66
CA VAL A 830 -33.45 2.41 16.95
C VAL A 830 -33.48 3.46 15.84
N ARG A 831 -33.00 4.66 16.14
CA ARG A 831 -32.96 5.80 15.21
C ARG A 831 -32.06 5.56 14.00
N VAL A 832 -30.81 5.12 14.20
CA VAL A 832 -29.86 4.87 13.10
C VAL A 832 -30.38 3.82 12.13
N LEU A 833 -31.08 2.80 12.64
CA LEU A 833 -31.71 1.78 11.82
C LEU A 833 -32.84 2.38 10.96
N ASP A 834 -33.73 3.20 11.52
CA ASP A 834 -34.82 3.82 10.76
C ASP A 834 -34.33 4.84 9.73
N GLU A 835 -33.34 5.66 10.08
CA GLU A 835 -32.71 6.62 9.18
C GLU A 835 -31.97 5.92 8.03
N PHE A 836 -31.28 4.79 8.32
CA PHE A 836 -30.64 3.97 7.29
C PHE A 836 -31.64 3.27 6.38
N LEU A 837 -32.78 2.80 6.91
CA LEU A 837 -33.86 2.25 6.11
C LEU A 837 -34.49 3.32 5.21
N ALA A 838 -34.64 4.56 5.70
CA ALA A 838 -35.08 5.69 4.90
C ALA A 838 -34.09 6.03 3.77
N LEU A 839 -32.77 6.01 4.04
CA LEU A 839 -31.72 6.14 3.01
C LEU A 839 -31.85 5.01 1.97
N CYS A 840 -32.04 3.77 2.41
CA CYS A 840 -32.23 2.63 1.51
C CYS A 840 -33.47 2.80 0.63
N ASP A 841 -34.60 3.24 1.18
CA ASP A 841 -35.84 3.45 0.44
C ASP A 841 -35.76 4.65 -0.52
N GLU A 842 -35.00 5.69 -0.20
CA GLU A 842 -34.69 6.84 -1.08
C GLU A 842 -33.78 6.41 -2.26
N ARG A 843 -32.68 5.72 -1.97
CA ARG A 843 -31.70 5.26 -2.98
C ARG A 843 -32.16 4.02 -3.76
N ALA A 844 -33.27 3.40 -3.34
CA ALA A 844 -33.79 2.12 -3.79
C ALA A 844 -32.76 0.98 -3.66
N TRP A 845 -32.14 0.89 -2.48
CA TRP A 845 -31.29 -0.21 -2.05
C TRP A 845 -32.10 -1.24 -1.26
N THR A 846 -31.78 -2.53 -1.41
CA THR A 846 -32.35 -3.60 -0.59
C THR A 846 -31.45 -3.85 0.62
N PRO A 847 -31.89 -3.54 1.86
CA PRO A 847 -31.10 -3.80 3.06
C PRO A 847 -31.13 -5.29 3.44
N ALA A 848 -30.01 -5.79 3.94
CA ALA A 848 -29.88 -7.09 4.61
C ALA A 848 -28.86 -6.96 5.75
N LEU A 849 -29.14 -7.55 6.92
CA LEU A 849 -28.24 -7.51 8.06
C LEU A 849 -27.63 -8.90 8.29
N LEU A 850 -26.31 -8.93 8.47
CA LEU A 850 -25.47 -10.12 8.43
C LEU A 850 -24.95 -10.43 9.84
N ALA A 851 -25.09 -11.68 10.27
CA ALA A 851 -24.71 -12.17 11.60
C ALA A 851 -25.20 -11.32 12.80
N VAL A 852 -26.38 -10.70 12.68
CA VAL A 852 -27.05 -10.08 13.83
C VAL A 852 -27.45 -11.15 14.85
N ARG A 853 -27.54 -10.81 16.13
CA ARG A 853 -27.97 -11.76 17.16
C ARG A 853 -29.44 -12.16 16.94
N GLU A 854 -29.76 -13.43 17.20
CA GLU A 854 -31.15 -13.89 17.22
C GLU A 854 -31.99 -13.10 18.25
N ALA A 855 -31.39 -12.73 19.39
CA ALA A 855 -32.00 -11.88 20.42
C ALA A 855 -32.36 -10.46 19.93
N SER A 856 -31.70 -9.94 18.89
CA SER A 856 -31.99 -8.62 18.29
C SER A 856 -33.18 -8.66 17.32
N MET A 857 -33.69 -9.85 16.97
CA MET A 857 -34.75 -10.00 15.97
C MET A 857 -36.07 -9.25 16.24
N PRO A 858 -36.54 -9.02 17.48
CA PRO A 858 -37.74 -8.20 17.71
C PRO A 858 -37.63 -6.79 17.10
N LEU A 859 -36.44 -6.17 17.18
CA LEU A 859 -36.16 -4.86 16.57
C LEU A 859 -36.29 -4.89 15.04
N TYR A 860 -35.77 -5.94 14.40
CA TYR A 860 -35.78 -6.09 12.95
C TYR A 860 -37.13 -6.58 12.40
N ALA A 861 -37.81 -7.48 13.12
CA ALA A 861 -39.12 -8.02 12.75
C ALA A 861 -40.19 -6.92 12.69
N SER A 862 -40.17 -5.97 13.63
CA SER A 862 -41.06 -4.79 13.60
C SER A 862 -40.86 -3.89 12.36
N ARG A 863 -39.73 -4.00 11.67
CA ARG A 863 -39.40 -3.29 10.41
C ARG A 863 -39.58 -4.15 9.15
N GLY A 864 -40.19 -5.32 9.30
CA GLY A 864 -40.53 -6.25 8.22
C GLY A 864 -39.36 -7.11 7.75
N PHE A 865 -38.37 -7.37 8.61
CA PHE A 865 -37.34 -8.38 8.36
C PHE A 865 -37.75 -9.76 8.88
N THR A 866 -37.33 -10.80 8.17
CA THR A 866 -37.43 -12.20 8.64
C THR A 866 -36.02 -12.75 8.86
N SER A 867 -35.82 -13.49 9.95
CA SER A 867 -34.59 -14.23 10.22
C SER A 867 -34.44 -15.44 9.28
N VAL A 868 -33.19 -15.70 8.92
CA VAL A 868 -32.72 -16.95 8.35
C VAL A 868 -31.51 -17.37 9.19
N TYR A 869 -31.55 -18.55 9.79
CA TYR A 869 -30.46 -19.03 10.63
C TYR A 869 -29.15 -19.11 9.84
N LEU A 870 -28.08 -18.55 10.42
CA LEU A 870 -26.77 -18.43 9.76
C LEU A 870 -25.72 -19.33 10.40
N GLY A 871 -25.71 -19.44 11.73
CA GLY A 871 -24.73 -20.21 12.50
C GLY A 871 -24.78 -19.85 13.99
N ASP A 872 -23.92 -20.48 14.77
CA ASP A 872 -23.72 -20.16 16.19
C ASP A 872 -22.26 -19.77 16.44
N GLU A 873 -22.07 -18.83 17.34
CA GLU A 873 -20.77 -18.36 17.83
C GLU A 873 -20.44 -19.07 19.16
N ALA A 874 -19.21 -19.57 19.29
CA ALA A 874 -18.76 -20.27 20.50
C ALA A 874 -18.09 -19.30 21.49
N VAL A 875 -18.63 -19.18 22.71
CA VAL A 875 -18.08 -18.31 23.76
C VAL A 875 -17.66 -19.11 25.00
N ILE A 876 -16.42 -18.92 25.46
CA ILE A 876 -15.87 -19.57 26.66
C ILE A 876 -16.06 -18.67 27.88
N ASP A 877 -16.60 -19.23 28.97
CA ASP A 877 -16.62 -18.61 30.32
C ASP A 877 -15.25 -18.83 31.00
N CYS A 878 -14.41 -17.80 30.99
CA CYS A 878 -13.02 -17.87 31.44
C CYS A 878 -12.88 -18.03 32.97
N ARG A 879 -13.98 -17.90 33.71
CA ARG A 879 -14.02 -18.07 35.18
C ARG A 879 -14.12 -19.55 35.58
N LYS A 880 -14.45 -20.44 34.65
CA LYS A 880 -14.56 -21.88 34.87
C LYS A 880 -13.26 -22.58 34.45
N PRO A 881 -12.66 -23.45 35.28
CA PRO A 881 -11.41 -24.12 34.93
C PRO A 881 -11.62 -25.17 33.82
N LEU A 882 -11.21 -24.86 32.58
CA LEU A 882 -11.40 -25.74 31.41
C LEU A 882 -10.64 -27.08 31.46
N LEU A 883 -9.75 -27.30 32.43
CA LEU A 883 -8.91 -28.50 32.51
C LEU A 883 -9.26 -29.42 33.68
N GLU A 884 -10.23 -29.07 34.52
CA GLU A 884 -10.67 -29.88 35.66
C GLU A 884 -11.84 -30.82 35.29
N GLY A 885 -12.15 -31.81 36.13
CA GLY A 885 -13.28 -32.73 35.93
C GLY A 885 -13.07 -33.89 34.93
N ALA A 886 -13.90 -34.94 35.01
CA ALA A 886 -13.64 -36.21 34.31
C ALA A 886 -13.74 -36.14 32.77
N GLY A 887 -14.64 -35.32 32.21
CA GLY A 887 -14.95 -35.30 30.77
C GLY A 887 -13.81 -34.85 29.84
N HIS A 888 -12.86 -34.07 30.34
CA HIS A 888 -11.93 -33.29 29.52
C HIS A 888 -10.65 -34.07 29.15
N LYS A 889 -10.73 -35.41 29.04
CA LYS A 889 -9.56 -36.30 28.89
C LYS A 889 -8.78 -36.07 27.59
N SER A 890 -9.47 -35.79 26.48
CA SER A 890 -8.88 -35.49 25.16
C SER A 890 -8.19 -34.12 25.16
N LEU A 891 -8.90 -33.07 25.61
CA LEU A 891 -8.36 -31.71 25.72
C LEU A 891 -7.13 -31.66 26.63
N ARG A 892 -7.20 -32.22 27.85
CA ARG A 892 -6.03 -32.34 28.74
C ARG A 892 -4.86 -33.07 28.10
N ALA A 893 -5.11 -34.13 27.33
CA ALA A 893 -4.04 -34.88 26.67
C ALA A 893 -3.35 -34.04 25.57
N ALA A 894 -4.10 -33.22 24.83
CA ALA A 894 -3.54 -32.27 23.86
C ALA A 894 -2.72 -31.17 24.56
N VAL A 895 -3.31 -30.48 25.55
CA VAL A 895 -2.64 -29.41 26.31
C VAL A 895 -1.37 -29.91 26.99
N ARG A 896 -1.41 -31.08 27.65
CA ARG A 896 -0.23 -31.69 28.29
C ARG A 896 0.83 -32.16 27.28
N ARG A 897 0.44 -32.49 26.04
CA ARG A 897 1.39 -32.86 24.98
C ARG A 897 2.19 -31.65 24.51
N VAL A 898 1.51 -30.57 24.13
CA VAL A 898 2.13 -29.32 23.65
C VAL A 898 2.92 -28.66 24.77
N GLY A 899 2.36 -28.62 25.99
CA GLY A 899 3.01 -28.06 27.18
C GLY A 899 4.29 -28.77 27.65
N ARG A 900 4.69 -29.90 27.03
CA ARG A 900 6.04 -30.46 27.24
C ARG A 900 7.11 -29.66 26.51
N THR A 901 6.87 -29.31 25.26
CA THR A 901 7.84 -28.66 24.37
C THR A 901 7.64 -27.15 24.23
N HIS A 902 6.45 -26.64 24.56
CA HIS A 902 6.11 -25.23 24.45
C HIS A 902 5.64 -24.61 25.78
N ARG A 903 5.77 -23.29 25.89
CA ARG A 903 5.34 -22.43 27.00
C ARG A 903 4.39 -21.37 26.44
N PHE A 904 3.39 -21.00 27.24
CA PHE A 904 2.41 -19.99 26.85
C PHE A 904 2.88 -18.59 27.29
N ARG A 905 2.71 -17.60 26.41
CA ARG A 905 2.98 -16.18 26.69
C ARG A 905 1.80 -15.32 26.23
N LEU A 906 1.34 -14.42 27.11
CA LEU A 906 0.28 -13.44 26.84
C LEU A 906 0.83 -12.02 26.99
N LEU A 907 0.74 -11.23 25.92
CA LEU A 907 1.24 -9.85 25.85
C LEU A 907 0.27 -8.97 25.07
N ALA A 908 0.37 -7.65 25.22
CA ALA A 908 -0.28 -6.73 24.29
C ALA A 908 0.41 -6.80 22.92
N GLU A 909 -0.34 -6.54 21.85
CA GLU A 909 0.22 -6.50 20.49
C GLU A 909 1.20 -5.32 20.33
N ALA A 910 0.89 -4.17 20.94
CA ALA A 910 1.78 -3.01 20.98
C ALA A 910 3.15 -3.31 21.65
N ASP A 911 3.16 -4.21 22.64
CA ASP A 911 4.37 -4.63 23.36
C ASP A 911 5.11 -5.80 22.67
N ALA A 912 4.64 -6.26 21.52
CA ALA A 912 5.20 -7.41 20.83
C ALA A 912 6.55 -7.07 20.16
N PRO A 913 7.64 -7.79 20.49
CA PRO A 913 8.91 -7.60 19.79
C PRO A 913 8.73 -7.79 18.28
N PRO A 914 9.32 -6.95 17.41
CA PRO A 914 9.17 -7.07 15.96
C PRO A 914 9.48 -8.49 15.45
N ALA A 915 10.57 -9.10 15.93
CA ALA A 915 10.93 -10.48 15.60
C ALA A 915 9.82 -11.51 15.94
N LEU A 916 9.05 -11.29 17.00
CA LEU A 916 7.89 -12.13 17.31
C LEU A 916 6.74 -11.85 16.33
N VAL A 917 6.43 -10.58 16.08
CA VAL A 917 5.40 -10.17 15.11
C VAL A 917 5.65 -10.75 13.72
N ASP A 918 6.89 -10.68 13.24
CA ASP A 918 7.33 -11.26 11.96
C ASP A 918 7.13 -12.78 11.94
N GLN A 919 7.49 -13.47 13.02
CA GLN A 919 7.25 -14.92 13.15
C GLN A 919 5.74 -15.26 13.15
N LEU A 920 4.89 -14.47 13.81
CA LEU A 920 3.43 -14.67 13.82
C LEU A 920 2.80 -14.38 12.44
N ASN A 921 3.26 -13.35 11.75
CA ASN A 921 2.81 -13.04 10.39
C ASN A 921 3.30 -14.09 9.38
N ALA A 922 4.50 -14.63 9.56
CA ALA A 922 5.00 -15.75 8.77
C ALA A 922 4.20 -17.05 9.00
N ILE A 923 3.78 -17.35 10.24
CA ILE A 923 2.82 -18.42 10.54
C ILE A 923 1.48 -18.14 9.83
N SER A 924 0.99 -16.91 9.85
CA SER A 924 -0.24 -16.51 9.18
C SER A 924 -0.17 -16.70 7.67
N ALA A 925 0.94 -16.32 7.03
CA ALA A 925 1.19 -16.53 5.61
C ALA A 925 1.22 -18.03 5.24
N ARG A 926 2.00 -18.83 5.99
CA ARG A 926 2.07 -20.30 5.79
C ARG A 926 0.70 -20.97 5.98
N TRP A 927 -0.11 -20.49 6.93
CA TRP A 927 -1.44 -21.01 7.21
C TRP A 927 -2.48 -20.63 6.13
N ARG A 928 -2.39 -19.43 5.54
CA ARG A 928 -3.30 -18.95 4.46
C ARG A 928 -3.01 -19.58 3.10
N GLY A 929 -1.74 -19.84 2.79
CA GLY A 929 -1.33 -20.25 1.45
C GLY A 929 -1.72 -19.21 0.39
N LYS A 930 -2.31 -19.66 -0.72
CA LYS A 930 -2.73 -18.79 -1.86
C LYS A 930 -4.16 -18.23 -1.75
N ALA A 931 -4.84 -18.39 -0.61
CA ALA A 931 -6.19 -17.87 -0.42
C ALA A 931 -6.19 -16.42 0.09
N PRO A 932 -7.05 -15.51 -0.43
CA PRO A 932 -7.21 -14.18 0.15
C PRO A 932 -7.77 -14.27 1.58
N GLU A 933 -7.50 -13.25 2.40
CA GLU A 933 -8.10 -13.15 3.74
C GLU A 933 -9.62 -13.15 3.64
N ARG A 934 -10.27 -14.00 4.46
CA ARG A 934 -11.72 -14.17 4.49
C ARG A 934 -12.28 -13.50 5.74
N GLY A 935 -13.58 -13.20 5.73
CA GLY A 935 -14.27 -12.66 6.91
C GLY A 935 -14.72 -11.21 6.73
N PHE A 936 -15.90 -10.99 6.15
CA PHE A 936 -16.55 -9.67 6.17
C PHE A 936 -17.07 -9.34 7.57
N THR A 937 -17.48 -10.35 8.35
CA THR A 937 -18.22 -10.13 9.61
C THR A 937 -17.42 -10.40 10.90
N MET A 938 -16.38 -11.25 10.88
CA MET A 938 -15.66 -11.71 12.10
C MET A 938 -14.13 -11.70 11.99
N THR A 939 -13.56 -10.83 11.17
CA THR A 939 -12.11 -10.66 11.03
C THR A 939 -11.84 -9.22 10.62
N LEU A 940 -10.77 -8.58 11.12
CA LEU A 940 -10.42 -7.20 10.74
C LEU A 940 -9.69 -7.09 9.39
N SER A 941 -9.31 -8.23 8.77
CA SER A 941 -8.37 -8.31 7.62
C SER A 941 -7.08 -7.53 7.84
N GLN A 942 -6.53 -7.66 9.05
CA GLN A 942 -5.27 -7.05 9.43
C GLN A 942 -4.34 -8.15 9.94
N ASP A 943 -3.14 -8.21 9.36
CA ASP A 943 -2.03 -8.96 9.95
C ASP A 943 -1.60 -8.29 11.29
N VAL A 944 -0.77 -8.97 12.09
CA VAL A 944 -0.31 -8.47 13.39
C VAL A 944 0.60 -7.25 13.16
N ARG A 945 0.32 -6.12 13.81
CA ARG A 945 0.99 -4.83 13.57
C ARG A 945 2.10 -4.50 14.56
N GLY A 946 2.20 -5.22 15.68
CA GLY A 946 3.15 -4.89 16.75
C GLY A 946 2.88 -3.51 17.36
N ALA A 947 3.92 -2.69 17.53
CA ALA A 947 3.87 -1.34 18.09
C ALA A 947 2.91 -0.34 17.40
N GLY A 948 2.37 -0.67 16.21
CA GLY A 948 1.32 0.10 15.52
C GLY A 948 -0.11 -0.44 15.69
N ALA A 949 -0.33 -1.39 16.61
CA ALA A 949 -1.64 -1.90 16.98
C ALA A 949 -2.30 -1.06 18.09
N ASP A 950 -3.61 -1.22 18.26
CA ASP A 950 -4.31 -0.79 19.48
C ASP A 950 -3.65 -1.50 20.70
N PRO A 951 -3.19 -0.77 21.74
CA PRO A 951 -2.62 -1.36 22.95
C PRO A 951 -3.55 -2.35 23.68
N GLN A 952 -4.85 -2.32 23.39
CA GLN A 952 -5.84 -3.26 23.92
C GLN A 952 -5.89 -4.59 23.15
N PHE A 953 -5.22 -4.72 21.99
CA PHE A 953 -5.11 -6.01 21.31
C PHE A 953 -4.16 -6.93 22.05
N LEU A 954 -4.52 -8.21 22.18
CA LEU A 954 -3.70 -9.22 22.87
C LEU A 954 -3.20 -10.29 21.91
N LEU A 955 -1.91 -10.61 22.04
CA LEU A 955 -1.30 -11.79 21.41
C LEU A 955 -1.11 -12.89 22.45
N CYS A 956 -1.63 -14.07 22.13
CA CYS A 956 -1.54 -15.27 22.95
C CYS A 956 -0.71 -16.30 22.19
N VAL A 957 0.53 -16.53 22.60
CA VAL A 957 1.54 -17.26 21.81
C VAL A 957 2.04 -18.51 22.54
N ALA A 958 2.28 -19.59 21.79
CA ALA A 958 2.96 -20.79 22.27
C ALA A 958 4.39 -20.82 21.74
N LEU A 959 5.37 -20.57 22.61
CA LEU A 959 6.80 -20.52 22.29
C LEU A 959 7.49 -21.82 22.70
N ASP A 960 8.40 -22.36 21.89
CA ASP A 960 9.21 -23.52 22.24
C ASP A 960 10.35 -23.17 23.24
N GLU A 961 11.19 -24.15 23.61
CA GLU A 961 12.33 -23.94 24.50
C GLU A 961 13.41 -22.99 23.94
N ARG A 962 13.39 -22.70 22.64
CA ARG A 962 14.29 -21.76 21.94
C ARG A 962 13.63 -20.38 21.73
N GLY A 963 12.38 -20.21 22.15
CA GLY A 963 11.62 -18.97 21.98
C GLY A 963 10.95 -18.82 20.61
N VAL A 964 10.85 -19.88 19.81
CA VAL A 964 10.19 -19.87 18.50
C VAL A 964 8.69 -20.16 18.66
N PRO A 965 7.78 -19.39 18.05
CA PRO A 965 6.35 -19.64 18.13
C PRO A 965 5.91 -20.84 17.26
N GLY A 966 5.19 -21.78 17.87
CA GLY A 966 4.47 -22.84 17.15
C GLY A 966 3.03 -22.44 16.75
N GLY A 967 2.53 -21.32 17.26
CA GLY A 967 1.21 -20.78 16.92
C GLY A 967 0.77 -19.64 17.83
N PHE A 968 -0.29 -18.94 17.44
CA PHE A 968 -0.84 -17.83 18.20
C PHE A 968 -2.35 -17.60 17.98
N LEU A 969 -2.93 -16.88 18.94
CA LEU A 969 -4.22 -16.21 18.82
C LEU A 969 -4.00 -14.69 18.89
N ARG A 970 -4.78 -13.94 18.11
CA ARG A 970 -4.92 -12.48 18.24
C ARG A 970 -6.32 -12.16 18.71
N LEU A 971 -6.43 -11.39 19.78
CA LEU A 971 -7.70 -11.00 20.38
C LEU A 971 -7.91 -9.49 20.27
N VAL A 972 -9.15 -9.09 19.98
CA VAL A 972 -9.59 -7.70 20.02
C VAL A 972 -10.63 -7.53 21.14
N PRO A 973 -10.73 -6.35 21.76
CA PRO A 973 -11.60 -6.13 22.92
C PRO A 973 -13.08 -6.11 22.56
N ALA A 974 -13.93 -6.53 23.51
CA ALA A 974 -15.38 -6.38 23.47
C ALA A 974 -15.85 -5.69 24.76
N TYR A 975 -16.41 -4.49 24.64
CA TYR A 975 -16.55 -3.53 25.75
C TYR A 975 -17.91 -3.63 26.44
N GLY A 976 -17.99 -4.25 27.61
CA GLY A 976 -19.23 -4.26 28.39
C GLY A 976 -19.12 -4.97 29.74
N PRO A 977 -20.20 -4.97 30.55
CA PRO A 977 -20.18 -5.52 31.92
C PRO A 977 -20.01 -7.04 32.00
N SER A 978 -19.99 -7.74 30.87
CA SER A 978 -19.96 -9.21 30.79
C SER A 978 -18.98 -9.77 29.75
N PHE A 979 -18.31 -8.92 28.97
CA PHE A 979 -17.40 -9.34 27.90
C PHE A 979 -15.97 -8.83 28.13
N GLY A 980 -15.00 -9.50 27.52
CA GLY A 980 -13.60 -9.07 27.56
C GLY A 980 -12.98 -9.05 26.17
N TYR A 981 -12.90 -10.22 25.53
CA TYR A 981 -12.17 -10.38 24.28
C TYR A 981 -12.88 -11.27 23.26
N THR A 982 -12.66 -11.00 21.98
CA THR A 982 -13.12 -11.79 20.84
C THR A 982 -11.93 -12.14 19.93
N LEU A 983 -11.97 -13.30 19.30
CA LEU A 983 -10.87 -13.87 18.51
C LEU A 983 -10.89 -13.34 17.07
N ASP A 984 -9.84 -12.60 16.68
CA ASP A 984 -9.66 -12.08 15.32
C ASP A 984 -8.84 -13.06 14.45
N LEU A 985 -7.63 -13.43 14.91
CA LEU A 985 -6.79 -14.40 14.22
C LEU A 985 -6.57 -15.64 15.08
N MET A 986 -6.70 -16.81 14.45
CA MET A 986 -6.33 -18.11 15.01
C MET A 986 -5.44 -18.82 13.99
N ARG A 987 -4.16 -19.00 14.31
CA ARG A 987 -3.15 -19.52 13.39
C ARG A 987 -2.17 -20.42 14.15
N HIS A 988 -1.78 -21.53 13.53
CA HIS A 988 -0.70 -22.39 14.03
C HIS A 988 0.23 -22.74 12.88
N ASP A 989 1.49 -23.03 13.21
CA ASP A 989 2.44 -23.47 12.21
C ASP A 989 2.08 -24.90 11.73
N PRO A 990 2.13 -25.21 10.42
CA PRO A 990 1.88 -26.57 9.92
C PRO A 990 2.80 -27.65 10.52
N GLY A 991 3.99 -27.30 11.00
CA GLY A 991 4.90 -28.20 11.72
C GLY A 991 4.66 -28.32 13.23
N ALA A 992 3.67 -27.61 13.78
CA ALA A 992 3.40 -27.59 15.21
C ALA A 992 2.86 -28.93 15.75
N PRO A 993 3.17 -29.30 17.01
CA PRO A 993 2.65 -30.54 17.60
C PRO A 993 1.12 -30.61 17.64
N ASN A 994 0.55 -31.76 17.24
CA ASN A 994 -0.88 -32.04 17.26
C ASN A 994 -1.53 -31.66 18.62
N GLY A 995 -2.43 -30.68 18.58
CA GLY A 995 -3.05 -30.06 19.76
C GLY A 995 -2.68 -28.59 20.02
N MET A 996 -1.91 -27.96 19.13
CA MET A 996 -1.43 -26.57 19.28
C MET A 996 -2.58 -25.56 19.48
N THR A 997 -3.62 -25.62 18.65
CA THR A 997 -4.78 -24.72 18.76
C THR A 997 -5.55 -24.95 20.07
N GLU A 998 -5.73 -26.22 20.49
CA GLU A 998 -6.32 -26.54 21.79
C GLU A 998 -5.49 -26.04 22.98
N PHE A 999 -4.16 -26.12 22.89
CA PHE A 999 -3.25 -25.56 23.89
C PHE A 999 -3.40 -24.04 24.00
N LEU A 1000 -3.37 -23.35 22.87
CA LEU A 1000 -3.50 -21.90 22.80
C LEU A 1000 -4.83 -21.42 23.39
N ILE A 1001 -5.96 -22.00 22.98
CA ILE A 1001 -7.30 -21.58 23.47
C ILE A 1001 -7.44 -21.84 24.98
N ALA A 1002 -7.06 -23.03 25.45
CA ALA A 1002 -7.21 -23.39 26.87
C ALA A 1002 -6.33 -22.52 27.79
N GLN A 1003 -5.07 -22.27 27.39
CA GLN A 1003 -4.15 -21.42 28.15
C GLN A 1003 -4.56 -19.94 28.10
N THR A 1004 -5.12 -19.48 26.97
CA THR A 1004 -5.65 -18.12 26.82
C THR A 1004 -6.83 -17.88 27.74
N ALA A 1005 -7.82 -18.77 27.74
CA ALA A 1005 -8.99 -18.66 28.62
C ALA A 1005 -8.57 -18.67 30.11
N ALA A 1006 -7.62 -19.52 30.50
CA ALA A 1006 -7.07 -19.53 31.86
C ALA A 1006 -6.33 -18.23 32.23
N ALA A 1007 -5.50 -17.70 31.33
CA ALA A 1007 -4.75 -16.46 31.55
C ALA A 1007 -5.65 -15.20 31.57
N LEU A 1008 -6.73 -15.20 30.79
CA LEU A 1008 -7.77 -14.17 30.84
C LEU A 1008 -8.57 -14.25 32.15
N GLY A 1009 -8.98 -15.45 32.57
CA GLY A 1009 -9.64 -15.66 33.87
C GLY A 1009 -8.80 -15.18 35.05
N ALA A 1010 -7.49 -15.47 35.04
CA ALA A 1010 -6.54 -14.98 36.04
C ALA A 1010 -6.35 -13.44 36.04
N ARG A 1011 -6.72 -12.75 34.95
CA ARG A 1011 -6.76 -11.28 34.84
C ARG A 1011 -8.15 -10.70 35.14
N GLY A 1012 -9.09 -11.50 35.66
CA GLY A 1012 -10.46 -11.07 35.99
C GLY A 1012 -11.39 -10.91 34.77
N VAL A 1013 -11.01 -11.43 33.60
CA VAL A 1013 -11.84 -11.38 32.39
C VAL A 1013 -12.88 -12.50 32.40
N ALA A 1014 -14.14 -12.15 32.13
CA ALA A 1014 -15.25 -13.10 32.22
C ALA A 1014 -15.43 -14.00 30.98
N ARG A 1015 -15.30 -13.47 29.76
CA ARG A 1015 -15.65 -14.17 28.51
C ARG A 1015 -14.64 -13.96 27.38
N LEU A 1016 -14.41 -15.03 26.62
CA LEU A 1016 -13.64 -15.09 25.39
C LEU A 1016 -14.53 -15.65 24.27
N SER A 1017 -14.80 -14.87 23.22
CA SER A 1017 -15.43 -15.41 22.00
C SER A 1017 -14.40 -16.05 21.08
N MET A 1018 -14.77 -17.17 20.45
CA MET A 1018 -13.95 -17.90 19.48
C MET A 1018 -14.38 -17.57 18.05
N ASN A 1019 -14.76 -18.58 17.26
CA ASN A 1019 -15.10 -18.47 15.85
C ASN A 1019 -16.56 -18.86 15.58
N PHE A 1020 -16.98 -18.64 14.34
CA PHE A 1020 -18.36 -18.86 13.89
C PHE A 1020 -18.56 -20.22 13.25
N ALA A 1021 -19.42 -21.05 13.84
CA ALA A 1021 -19.86 -22.31 13.25
C ALA A 1021 -21.06 -22.07 12.32
N VAL A 1022 -20.77 -21.71 11.06
CA VAL A 1022 -21.78 -21.55 10.00
C VAL A 1022 -22.64 -22.83 9.92
N TRP A 1023 -23.96 -22.67 10.01
CA TRP A 1023 -24.95 -23.75 10.03
C TRP A 1023 -24.81 -24.82 11.14
N GLY A 1024 -24.11 -24.55 12.25
CA GLY A 1024 -23.85 -25.49 13.35
C GLY A 1024 -25.05 -26.36 13.78
N ARG A 1025 -26.23 -25.74 14.03
CA ARG A 1025 -27.48 -26.42 14.43
C ARG A 1025 -28.00 -27.44 13.40
N LEU A 1026 -27.66 -27.35 12.11
CA LEU A 1026 -28.11 -28.34 11.11
C LEU A 1026 -27.43 -29.71 11.27
N PHE A 1027 -26.36 -29.79 12.06
CA PHE A 1027 -25.61 -31.01 12.39
C PHE A 1027 -25.76 -31.45 13.85
N ALA A 1028 -26.65 -30.80 14.61
CA ALA A 1028 -27.01 -31.25 15.94
C ALA A 1028 -27.83 -32.55 15.85
N ASP A 1029 -27.57 -33.52 16.73
CA ASP A 1029 -28.29 -34.80 16.79
C ASP A 1029 -29.53 -34.73 17.71
N ASP A 1030 -29.76 -33.57 18.35
CA ASP A 1030 -30.77 -33.28 19.39
C ASP A 1030 -31.94 -32.39 18.92
N VAL A 1031 -31.98 -31.97 17.64
CA VAL A 1031 -32.97 -31.02 17.11
C VAL A 1031 -33.84 -31.66 16.01
N GLU A 1032 -35.17 -31.61 16.16
CA GLU A 1032 -36.10 -32.03 15.11
C GLU A 1032 -36.11 -31.05 13.91
N PHE A 1033 -35.75 -31.53 12.73
CA PHE A 1033 -35.69 -30.71 11.51
C PHE A 1033 -37.00 -30.75 10.70
N THR A 1034 -37.48 -29.58 10.29
CA THR A 1034 -38.57 -29.43 9.30
C THR A 1034 -38.17 -29.97 7.92
N PRO A 1035 -39.13 -30.30 7.02
CA PRO A 1035 -38.82 -30.80 5.67
C PRO A 1035 -37.89 -29.88 4.86
N ALA A 1036 -38.05 -28.56 4.99
CA ALA A 1036 -37.19 -27.58 4.33
C ALA A 1036 -35.76 -27.57 4.90
N GLN A 1037 -35.60 -27.75 6.22
CA GLN A 1037 -34.30 -27.88 6.86
C GLN A 1037 -33.61 -29.21 6.51
N ARG A 1038 -34.36 -30.29 6.30
CA ARG A 1038 -33.80 -31.56 5.77
C ARG A 1038 -33.25 -31.40 4.35
N ALA A 1039 -33.97 -30.71 3.47
CA ALA A 1039 -33.47 -30.37 2.13
C ALA A 1039 -32.23 -29.45 2.19
N ALA A 1040 -32.20 -28.47 3.11
CA ALA A 1040 -31.03 -27.64 3.34
C ALA A 1040 -29.83 -28.45 3.88
N ARG A 1041 -30.03 -29.35 4.85
CA ARG A 1041 -29.00 -30.26 5.39
C ARG A 1041 -28.42 -31.17 4.29
N TRP A 1042 -29.25 -31.65 3.36
CA TRP A 1042 -28.78 -32.39 2.19
C TRP A 1042 -27.93 -31.53 1.26
N ALA A 1043 -28.39 -30.33 0.90
CA ALA A 1043 -27.64 -29.41 0.02
C ALA A 1043 -26.30 -28.96 0.64
N VAL A 1044 -26.27 -28.66 1.95
CA VAL A 1044 -25.03 -28.36 2.68
C VAL A 1044 -24.14 -29.61 2.79
N GLY A 1045 -24.71 -30.80 2.89
CA GLY A 1045 -23.98 -32.08 2.83
C GLY A 1045 -23.27 -32.31 1.51
N VAL A 1046 -23.88 -31.95 0.38
CA VAL A 1046 -23.25 -31.97 -0.96
C VAL A 1046 -22.11 -30.95 -1.07
N LEU A 1047 -22.21 -29.82 -0.37
CA LEU A 1047 -21.17 -28.79 -0.31
C LEU A 1047 -20.08 -29.06 0.75
N ASN A 1048 -20.27 -30.03 1.64
CA ASN A 1048 -19.37 -30.32 2.76
C ASN A 1048 -17.90 -30.57 2.35
N PRO A 1049 -17.56 -31.25 1.23
CA PRO A 1049 -16.17 -31.40 0.77
C PRO A 1049 -15.47 -30.07 0.48
N PHE A 1050 -16.23 -29.02 0.13
CA PHE A 1050 -15.69 -27.71 -0.24
C PHE A 1050 -15.57 -26.74 0.95
N PHE A 1051 -16.22 -27.03 2.09
CA PHE A 1051 -16.31 -26.09 3.23
C PHE A 1051 -16.01 -26.68 4.62
N GLN A 1052 -15.81 -28.00 4.78
CA GLN A 1052 -15.39 -28.67 6.04
C GLN A 1052 -16.25 -28.34 7.30
N ILE A 1053 -17.54 -28.05 7.12
CA ILE A 1053 -18.37 -27.39 8.16
C ILE A 1053 -18.50 -28.21 9.45
N ARG A 1054 -18.60 -29.54 9.36
CA ARG A 1054 -18.80 -30.40 10.54
C ARG A 1054 -17.61 -30.40 11.50
N SER A 1055 -16.37 -30.36 10.98
CA SER A 1055 -15.17 -30.48 11.83
C SER A 1055 -14.94 -29.28 12.74
N LEU A 1056 -15.44 -28.09 12.38
CA LEU A 1056 -15.26 -26.88 13.18
C LEU A 1056 -16.15 -26.88 14.43
N ARG A 1057 -17.40 -27.37 14.33
CA ARG A 1057 -18.27 -27.53 15.50
C ARG A 1057 -17.74 -28.60 16.46
N ASP A 1058 -17.36 -29.76 15.92
CA ASP A 1058 -16.78 -30.87 16.70
C ASP A 1058 -15.42 -30.53 17.34
N PHE A 1059 -14.74 -29.48 16.84
CA PHE A 1059 -13.57 -28.88 17.46
C PHE A 1059 -13.95 -27.93 18.60
N ASN A 1060 -14.87 -26.99 18.38
CA ASN A 1060 -15.30 -26.01 19.39
C ASN A 1060 -15.97 -26.67 20.61
N GLU A 1061 -16.76 -27.73 20.41
CA GLU A 1061 -17.48 -28.43 21.49
C GLU A 1061 -16.52 -28.99 22.57
N ARG A 1062 -15.24 -29.23 22.22
CA ARG A 1062 -14.18 -29.69 23.15
C ARG A 1062 -13.90 -28.71 24.29
N PHE A 1063 -14.27 -27.45 24.14
CA PHE A 1063 -14.09 -26.39 25.15
C PHE A 1063 -15.36 -26.11 25.96
N HIS A 1064 -16.45 -26.86 25.70
CA HIS A 1064 -17.79 -26.65 26.30
C HIS A 1064 -18.27 -25.18 26.29
N PRO A 1065 -18.33 -24.54 25.10
CA PRO A 1065 -18.72 -23.14 24.98
C PRO A 1065 -20.22 -22.90 25.22
N GLU A 1066 -20.57 -21.68 25.62
CA GLU A 1066 -21.90 -21.11 25.47
C GLU A 1066 -22.12 -20.75 24.00
N TRP A 1067 -23.17 -21.29 23.37
CA TRP A 1067 -23.46 -21.11 21.94
C TRP A 1067 -24.42 -19.93 21.71
N LEU A 1068 -23.95 -18.86 21.07
CA LEU A 1068 -24.74 -17.67 20.75
C LEU A 1068 -25.25 -17.68 19.30
N PRO A 1069 -26.56 -17.76 19.03
CA PRO A 1069 -27.10 -17.78 17.68
C PRO A 1069 -26.99 -16.45 16.93
N ARG A 1070 -26.50 -16.54 15.69
CA ARG A 1070 -26.50 -15.43 14.72
C ARG A 1070 -27.41 -15.76 13.53
N VAL A 1071 -28.06 -14.72 13.00
CA VAL A 1071 -29.02 -14.84 11.89
C VAL A 1071 -28.74 -13.82 10.79
N LEU A 1072 -29.19 -14.16 9.59
CA LEU A 1072 -29.28 -13.28 8.43
C LEU A 1072 -30.69 -12.68 8.39
N ALA A 1073 -30.82 -11.36 8.54
CA ALA A 1073 -32.10 -10.67 8.48
C ALA A 1073 -32.37 -10.09 7.08
N VAL A 1074 -33.46 -10.51 6.43
CA VAL A 1074 -33.87 -10.04 5.08
C VAL A 1074 -35.34 -9.64 5.03
N ARG A 1075 -35.69 -8.58 4.28
CA ARG A 1075 -37.09 -8.12 4.12
C ARG A 1075 -37.94 -8.98 3.17
N ARG A 1076 -37.32 -9.76 2.28
CA ARG A 1076 -38.02 -10.59 1.27
C ARG A 1076 -37.27 -11.90 1.04
N ARG A 1077 -37.95 -13.04 1.19
CA ARG A 1077 -37.36 -14.36 0.92
C ARG A 1077 -36.90 -14.54 -0.54
N ALA A 1078 -37.54 -13.87 -1.50
CA ALA A 1078 -37.13 -13.90 -2.91
C ALA A 1078 -35.75 -13.23 -3.18
N ASP A 1079 -35.27 -12.37 -2.27
CA ASP A 1079 -33.94 -11.79 -2.36
C ASP A 1079 -32.86 -12.69 -1.74
N LEU A 1080 -33.23 -13.72 -0.95
CA LEU A 1080 -32.29 -14.57 -0.19
C LEU A 1080 -31.19 -15.21 -1.06
N PRO A 1081 -31.44 -15.78 -2.27
CA PRO A 1081 -30.35 -16.33 -3.08
C PRO A 1081 -29.35 -15.28 -3.54
N ARG A 1082 -29.80 -14.03 -3.73
CA ARG A 1082 -28.96 -12.91 -4.18
C ARG A 1082 -28.20 -12.30 -3.01
N VAL A 1083 -28.86 -12.14 -1.86
CA VAL A 1083 -28.19 -11.73 -0.61
C VAL A 1083 -27.14 -12.77 -0.22
N GLY A 1084 -27.45 -14.07 -0.30
CA GLY A 1084 -26.48 -15.15 -0.09
C GLY A 1084 -25.29 -15.09 -1.04
N LEU A 1085 -25.53 -14.90 -2.36
CA LEU A 1085 -24.46 -14.75 -3.35
C LEU A 1085 -23.59 -13.50 -3.09
N ARG A 1086 -24.18 -12.37 -2.68
CA ARG A 1086 -23.43 -11.15 -2.36
C ARG A 1086 -22.71 -11.23 -1.01
N TYR A 1087 -23.30 -11.89 -0.02
CA TYR A 1087 -22.67 -12.16 1.27
C TYR A 1087 -21.49 -13.12 1.12
N ALA A 1088 -21.66 -14.23 0.41
CA ALA A 1088 -20.57 -15.15 0.10
C ALA A 1088 -19.48 -14.49 -0.77
N GLY A 1089 -19.83 -13.52 -1.63
CA GLY A 1089 -18.85 -12.68 -2.33
C GLY A 1089 -18.11 -11.70 -1.41
N ALA A 1090 -18.78 -11.12 -0.41
CA ALA A 1090 -18.18 -10.20 0.56
C ALA A 1090 -17.28 -10.93 1.58
N GLU A 1091 -17.71 -12.09 2.07
CA GLU A 1091 -16.96 -12.97 2.99
C GLU A 1091 -15.76 -13.69 2.31
N GLY A 1092 -15.63 -13.60 0.99
CA GLY A 1092 -14.53 -14.21 0.23
C GLY A 1092 -14.72 -15.67 -0.18
N PHE A 1093 -15.94 -16.22 -0.08
CA PHE A 1093 -16.28 -17.61 -0.43
C PHE A 1093 -16.53 -17.85 -1.95
N LEU A 1094 -16.65 -16.81 -2.77
CA LEU A 1094 -16.99 -16.95 -4.20
C LEU A 1094 -16.03 -16.17 -5.13
N THR A 1095 -15.05 -16.87 -5.69
CA THR A 1095 -14.20 -16.42 -6.79
C THR A 1095 -14.47 -17.26 -8.05
N VAL A 1096 -15.19 -16.69 -9.03
CA VAL A 1096 -15.48 -17.37 -10.31
C VAL A 1096 -14.51 -16.86 -11.39
N PRO A 1097 -13.73 -17.73 -12.07
CA PRO A 1097 -12.77 -17.32 -13.10
C PRO A 1097 -13.41 -16.64 -14.33
N GLY A 1098 -12.60 -15.86 -15.06
CA GLY A 1098 -12.90 -15.34 -16.40
C GLY A 1098 -13.92 -14.19 -16.50
N LEU A 1099 -15.05 -14.26 -15.79
CA LEU A 1099 -16.14 -13.27 -15.84
C LEU A 1099 -16.46 -12.63 -14.48
N GLY A 1100 -15.81 -13.08 -13.40
CA GLY A 1100 -16.10 -12.68 -12.03
C GLY A 1100 -16.00 -11.18 -11.76
N SER A 1101 -14.95 -10.51 -12.22
CA SER A 1101 -14.70 -9.07 -12.00
C SER A 1101 -15.70 -8.14 -12.73
N LEU A 1102 -16.39 -8.67 -13.74
CA LEU A 1102 -17.40 -7.97 -14.54
C LEU A 1102 -18.82 -8.13 -13.96
N LEU A 1103 -19.12 -9.27 -13.32
CA LEU A 1103 -20.45 -9.64 -12.83
C LEU A 1103 -20.62 -9.55 -11.29
N VAL A 1104 -19.52 -9.69 -10.55
CA VAL A 1104 -19.46 -9.53 -9.10
C VAL A 1104 -18.64 -8.28 -8.80
N PRO A 1105 -19.27 -7.17 -8.35
CA PRO A 1105 -18.51 -6.04 -7.85
C PRO A 1105 -17.67 -6.52 -6.66
N ARG A 1106 -16.34 -6.39 -6.74
CA ARG A 1106 -15.49 -6.45 -5.55
C ARG A 1106 -15.95 -5.35 -4.59
N ALA A 1107 -15.81 -5.59 -3.28
CA ALA A 1107 -15.77 -4.49 -2.33
C ALA A 1107 -14.50 -3.68 -2.65
N VAL A 1108 -14.66 -2.58 -3.38
CA VAL A 1108 -13.56 -1.64 -3.67
C VAL A 1108 -13.11 -1.04 -2.35
N GLY A 1109 -11.80 -0.92 -2.11
CA GLY A 1109 -11.21 -0.56 -0.81
C GLY A 1109 -11.67 0.77 -0.23
N GLY A 1110 -11.50 0.92 1.08
CA GLY A 1110 -11.66 2.20 1.79
C GLY A 1110 -10.32 2.87 1.99
N VAL A 1111 -10.35 4.13 2.44
CA VAL A 1111 -9.18 4.70 3.14
C VAL A 1111 -8.93 3.81 4.36
N PRO A 1112 -7.69 3.33 4.58
CA PRO A 1112 -7.36 2.58 5.79
C PRO A 1112 -7.82 3.34 7.04
N ALA A 1113 -8.13 2.62 8.12
CA ALA A 1113 -8.27 3.25 9.41
C ALA A 1113 -7.03 4.14 9.66
N PRO A 1114 -7.19 5.43 10.04
CA PRO A 1114 -6.06 6.26 10.39
C PRO A 1114 -5.22 5.55 11.47
N PRO A 1115 -3.89 5.70 11.48
CA PRO A 1115 -3.15 5.45 12.70
C PRO A 1115 -3.75 6.31 13.82
N ASP A 1116 -3.97 5.73 15.00
CA ASP A 1116 -4.42 6.49 16.18
C ASP A 1116 -3.29 7.35 16.75
N PRO A 1117 -3.60 8.47 17.42
CA PRO A 1117 -2.60 9.33 18.01
C PRO A 1117 -1.90 8.70 19.23
N PRO A 1118 -0.58 8.44 19.17
CA PRO A 1118 0.17 8.09 20.35
C PRO A 1118 0.16 9.25 21.35
N GLY A 1119 -0.28 8.90 22.55
CA GLY A 1119 0.63 8.96 23.69
C GLY A 1119 1.02 10.37 24.12
N ARG A 1120 0.11 11.04 24.83
CA ARG A 1120 0.55 11.96 25.89
C ARG A 1120 1.38 11.16 26.90
N ALA A 1121 2.58 11.64 27.20
CA ALA A 1121 3.25 11.31 28.45
C ALA A 1121 2.72 12.23 29.58
N ALA A 1122 2.67 11.69 30.80
CA ALA A 1122 2.46 12.40 32.07
C ALA A 1122 1.13 13.18 32.26
N ALA A 1123 0.10 12.43 32.67
CA ALA A 1123 -0.58 12.68 33.94
C ALA A 1123 -0.90 11.31 34.58
#